data_AF-A0A0G0ILB0-F1
#
_entry.id   AF-A0A0G0ILB0-F1
#
_cell.length_a   1.000
_cell.length_b   1.000
_cell.length_c   1.000
_cell.angle_alpha   90.00
_cell.angle_beta   90.00
_cell.angle_gamma   90.00
#
_symmetry.space_group_name_H-M   'P 1'
#
loop_
_entity.id
_entity.type
_entity.pdbx_description
1 polymer ?
#
loop_
_entity_poly.entity_id
_entity_poly.type
_entity_poly.pdbx_seq_one_letter_code
_entity_poly.pdbx_strand_id
1 'polypeptide(L)'
;MNKYKKNLFYLMPSICLLLVFFLSISLSISPVFAWTFNPNNIISDNELKDSSALSVTAIQKFLERENSVLATYSAPVNNQMKSASEIIWEIGKNNNISQKFLLTTLEKEKGLIQKTTASQKDFDWATGYSCFNGKCNDKYKGFFDQVESTAITQNIYFDKAQQFTFQKSVLSKTTDGYMILPKNQATANLYVYTPYIGYAPDYGYTNIESGAGRFGANYLFWQIWTRYFSDKKIPNDFLIKNNTDYWRIENGEKRKFAAREIYLKDYKDEDAIFVTVKILDAYDNGPIIYFSNNSLVRSGSSNQAFLLMGNVKRPLVDSSALAALSDLKMAISTIDDVPLVENEKLESYILGNPITAQTTYPHGKLFRDETGNMYLVQDTMKYPVSPIIAQINFPAKEIQLLSITELEKYITGSAVPIKDGAIIKNSKGELYVISDKEKIKIKDTSVFIKIFGEPKYASAITVPDEIINVHESGLNIAYIDDSLQDSNTSPGTIRPTYLASLEGVSPESLVLFYGASTNVTITIRNNGSALWKSSDIWLETQNDPARHTFIESQVASGEIATFTLPIQSPQTAGLTPIGFSLYRNNSGSAENILSFGRFVIVQYADSAKIISHNIPVAVRNIWKPISVIVKIKNNSTSTPWLSRKTALELYDGSGKASPFYDPNDWVRKEVVSVPLNKTTIKPGETAEFKFTLNAKGLKPGVYTLKFKLNLLDKNKEVVLDNSKEWTRTIRVDK
;
A
#
# COMPACT_ATOMS: atom_id res chain seq x y z
N MET A 1 81.29 33.24 -30.85
CA MET A 1 81.77 31.89 -30.54
C MET A 1 80.65 30.91 -30.85
N ASN A 2 80.90 30.08 -31.87
CA ASN A 2 80.30 28.77 -32.20
C ASN A 2 78.77 28.59 -32.23
N LYS A 3 78.16 27.90 -33.20
CA LYS A 3 78.45 27.43 -34.58
C LYS A 3 77.29 26.43 -34.83
N TYR A 4 76.40 26.66 -35.81
CA TYR A 4 76.29 25.84 -37.04
C TYR A 4 75.87 24.37 -36.79
N LYS A 5 74.69 23.88 -37.23
CA LYS A 5 74.34 23.53 -38.64
C LYS A 5 72.90 22.96 -38.66
N LYS A 6 72.00 23.44 -39.54
CA LYS A 6 71.67 22.94 -40.91
C LYS A 6 70.95 21.57 -40.88
N ASN A 7 69.84 21.27 -41.56
CA ASN A 7 69.20 21.76 -42.79
C ASN A 7 67.76 21.17 -42.85
N LEU A 8 66.73 21.93 -43.26
CA LEU A 8 66.15 21.99 -44.63
C LEU A 8 65.35 20.71 -44.99
N PHE A 9 64.02 20.73 -45.13
CA PHE A 9 63.34 21.22 -46.34
C PHE A 9 61.83 21.47 -46.14
N TYR A 10 61.33 22.40 -46.95
CA TYR A 10 60.00 23.00 -46.99
C TYR A 10 58.92 22.16 -47.72
N LEU A 11 57.67 22.62 -47.52
CA LEU A 11 56.48 22.63 -48.42
C LEU A 11 55.43 21.51 -48.28
N MET A 12 54.25 21.88 -47.75
CA MET A 12 52.95 21.47 -48.31
C MET A 12 51.86 22.54 -48.04
N PRO A 13 50.99 22.85 -49.02
CA PRO A 13 49.89 23.80 -48.89
C PRO A 13 48.56 23.12 -48.49
N SER A 14 47.69 23.90 -47.83
CA SER A 14 46.22 23.80 -47.80
C SER A 14 45.58 22.41 -47.65
N ILE A 15 45.29 22.02 -46.42
CA ILE A 15 44.30 20.96 -46.12
C ILE A 15 43.05 21.61 -45.55
N CYS A 16 41.95 21.38 -46.27
CA CYS A 16 40.58 21.71 -45.95
C CYS A 16 40.19 21.12 -44.58
N LEU A 17 39.73 21.99 -43.67
CA LEU A 17 39.33 21.65 -42.32
C LEU A 17 37.94 20.95 -42.36
N LEU A 18 37.92 19.62 -42.55
CA LEU A 18 36.71 18.82 -42.40
C LEU A 18 36.53 18.47 -40.91
N LEU A 19 35.83 19.33 -40.20
CA LEU A 19 35.54 19.18 -38.77
C LEU A 19 34.40 18.15 -38.60
N VAL A 20 34.76 16.88 -38.46
CA VAL A 20 33.81 15.81 -38.07
C VAL A 20 33.53 15.97 -36.57
N PHE A 21 32.43 16.65 -36.25
CA PHE A 21 31.88 16.75 -34.90
C PHE A 21 31.31 15.37 -34.51
N PHE A 22 32.13 14.50 -33.92
CA PHE A 22 31.64 13.32 -33.20
C PHE A 22 30.93 13.80 -31.93
N LEU A 23 29.66 14.17 -32.07
CA LEU A 23 28.76 14.39 -30.95
C LEU A 23 28.39 13.00 -30.40
N SER A 24 29.27 12.41 -29.60
CA SER A 24 28.94 11.30 -28.72
C SER A 24 27.97 11.80 -27.65
N ILE A 25 26.69 11.88 -28.02
CA ILE A 25 25.61 11.93 -27.04
C ILE A 25 25.67 10.59 -26.33
N SER A 26 26.26 10.58 -25.13
CA SER A 26 26.11 9.50 -24.16
C SER A 26 24.64 9.46 -23.78
N LEU A 27 23.79 8.81 -24.59
CA LEU A 27 22.49 8.38 -24.12
C LEU A 27 22.75 7.42 -22.98
N SER A 28 22.50 7.87 -21.75
CA SER A 28 22.36 6.99 -20.60
C SER A 28 21.17 6.09 -20.89
N ILE A 29 21.41 4.95 -21.53
CA ILE A 29 20.44 3.86 -21.59
C ILE A 29 20.40 3.34 -20.16
N SER A 30 19.36 3.71 -19.42
CA SER A 30 19.10 3.10 -18.13
C SER A 30 19.02 1.59 -18.33
N PRO A 31 19.73 0.79 -17.53
CA PRO A 31 19.58 -0.65 -17.60
C PRO A 31 18.11 -1.01 -17.34
N VAL A 32 17.55 -1.87 -18.19
CA VAL A 32 16.19 -2.40 -18.06
C VAL A 32 16.32 -3.77 -17.39
N PHE A 33 15.39 -4.09 -16.49
CA PHE A 33 15.39 -5.30 -15.68
C PHE A 33 14.04 -5.99 -15.80
N ALA A 34 14.04 -7.31 -15.66
CA ALA A 34 12.86 -8.13 -15.92
C ALA A 34 11.64 -7.75 -15.06
N TRP A 35 11.93 -7.20 -13.87
CA TRP A 35 10.97 -6.56 -12.99
C TRP A 35 11.33 -5.10 -12.86
N THR A 36 10.34 -4.21 -12.68
CA THR A 36 10.57 -2.77 -12.51
C THR A 36 10.13 -2.29 -11.11
N PHE A 37 11.08 -1.82 -10.31
CA PHE A 37 10.87 -1.21 -9.00
C PHE A 37 10.42 0.24 -9.17
N ASN A 38 9.26 0.56 -8.59
CA ASN A 38 8.75 1.91 -8.52
C ASN A 38 8.78 2.41 -7.06
N PRO A 39 9.75 3.25 -6.66
CA PRO A 39 9.81 3.76 -5.29
C PRO A 39 8.62 4.66 -4.93
N ASN A 40 7.88 5.16 -5.92
CA ASN A 40 6.68 5.98 -5.71
C ASN A 40 5.40 5.15 -5.62
N ASN A 41 5.45 3.86 -5.96
CA ASN A 41 4.31 2.94 -5.92
C ASN A 41 4.80 1.51 -5.66
N ILE A 42 5.17 1.23 -4.41
CA ILE A 42 5.75 -0.07 -4.02
C ILE A 42 4.66 -1.14 -3.93
N ILE A 43 3.58 -0.81 -3.21
CA ILE A 43 2.32 -1.55 -3.15
C ILE A 43 1.16 -0.56 -3.12
N SER A 44 -0.02 -1.01 -3.51
CA SER A 44 -1.26 -0.23 -3.48
C SER A 44 -1.95 -0.25 -2.11
N ASP A 45 -2.86 0.72 -1.89
CA ASP A 45 -3.71 0.76 -0.70
C ASP A 45 -4.57 -0.52 -0.59
N ASN A 46 -5.07 -1.04 -1.72
CA ASN A 46 -5.85 -2.27 -1.78
C ASN A 46 -5.00 -3.50 -1.38
N GLU A 47 -3.78 -3.61 -1.90
CA GLU A 47 -2.89 -4.72 -1.54
C GLU A 47 -2.52 -4.73 -0.05
N LEU A 48 -2.31 -3.56 0.55
CA LEU A 48 -2.02 -3.45 1.99
C LEU A 48 -3.26 -3.73 2.85
N LYS A 49 -4.44 -3.32 2.41
CA LYS A 49 -5.71 -3.44 3.15
C LYS A 49 -6.50 -4.71 2.85
N ASP A 50 -6.04 -5.56 1.93
CA ASP A 50 -6.69 -6.85 1.62
C ASP A 50 -6.50 -7.85 2.78
N SER A 51 -7.31 -7.71 3.82
CA SER A 51 -7.34 -8.63 4.96
C SER A 51 -7.89 -10.02 4.61
N SER A 52 -8.38 -10.22 3.38
CA SER A 52 -8.77 -11.50 2.79
C SER A 52 -7.72 -12.12 1.88
N ALA A 53 -6.52 -11.54 1.80
CA ALA A 53 -5.52 -11.93 0.82
C ALA A 53 -5.10 -13.41 0.92
N LEU A 54 -5.12 -14.00 2.13
CA LEU A 54 -4.72 -15.39 2.37
C LEU A 54 -5.60 -16.06 3.43
N SER A 55 -5.84 -17.37 3.26
CA SER A 55 -6.40 -18.26 4.28
C SER A 55 -5.30 -18.80 5.22
N VAL A 56 -5.69 -19.44 6.34
CA VAL A 56 -4.71 -20.11 7.22
C VAL A 56 -3.97 -21.21 6.45
N THR A 57 -4.72 -21.98 5.65
CA THR A 57 -4.21 -23.06 4.82
C THR A 57 -3.20 -22.57 3.78
N ALA A 58 -3.49 -21.44 3.11
CA ALA A 58 -2.57 -20.84 2.15
C ALA A 58 -1.26 -20.43 2.82
N ILE A 59 -1.32 -19.80 4.01
CA ILE A 59 -0.13 -19.39 4.77
C ILE A 59 0.66 -20.63 5.21
N GLN A 60 -0.02 -21.62 5.80
CA GLN A 60 0.65 -22.83 6.29
C GLN A 60 1.36 -23.58 5.15
N LYS A 61 0.69 -23.80 4.02
CA LYS A 61 1.28 -24.49 2.86
C LYS A 61 2.44 -23.73 2.27
N PHE A 62 2.38 -22.40 2.28
CA PHE A 62 3.48 -21.55 1.85
C PHE A 62 4.70 -21.68 2.76
N LEU A 63 4.51 -21.61 4.08
CA LEU A 63 5.59 -21.76 5.05
C LEU A 63 6.24 -23.14 4.96
N GLU A 64 5.44 -24.21 4.78
CA GLU A 64 5.93 -25.57 4.53
C GLU A 64 6.77 -25.66 3.25
N ARG A 65 6.29 -25.09 2.14
CA ARG A 65 6.98 -25.10 0.84
C ARG A 65 8.32 -24.37 0.89
N GLU A 66 8.39 -23.24 1.61
CA GLU A 66 9.63 -22.49 1.79
C GLU A 66 10.56 -23.11 2.85
N ASN A 67 10.15 -24.22 3.50
CA ASN A 67 10.86 -24.84 4.62
C ASN A 67 11.15 -23.84 5.76
N SER A 68 10.16 -22.98 6.02
CA SER A 68 10.23 -21.92 7.01
C SER A 68 10.17 -22.47 8.43
N VAL A 69 10.93 -21.86 9.33
CA VAL A 69 10.84 -22.09 10.78
C VAL A 69 9.45 -21.78 11.34
N LEU A 70 8.70 -20.89 10.68
CA LEU A 70 7.34 -20.55 11.07
C LEU A 70 6.34 -21.68 10.77
N ALA A 71 6.67 -22.62 9.87
CA ALA A 71 5.78 -23.73 9.52
C ALA A 71 5.49 -24.64 10.72
N THR A 72 6.43 -24.74 11.67
CA THR A 72 6.31 -25.55 12.90
C THR A 72 6.21 -24.71 14.17
N TYR A 73 6.23 -23.38 14.05
CA TYR A 73 6.12 -22.47 15.18
C TYR A 73 4.71 -22.47 15.77
N SER A 74 4.63 -22.48 17.10
CA SER A 74 3.39 -22.22 17.83
C SER A 74 3.67 -21.47 19.13
N ALA A 75 2.69 -20.70 19.60
CA ALA A 75 2.77 -19.95 20.85
C ALA A 75 1.41 -19.87 21.56
N PRO A 76 1.39 -19.75 22.89
CA PRO A 76 0.17 -19.53 23.63
C PRO A 76 -0.34 -18.09 23.41
N VAL A 77 -1.55 -17.96 22.88
CA VAL A 77 -2.28 -16.69 22.70
C VAL A 77 -3.62 -16.84 23.41
N ASN A 78 -3.90 -16.03 24.43
CA ASN A 78 -5.11 -16.12 25.25
C ASN A 78 -5.40 -17.55 25.78
N ASN A 79 -4.36 -18.22 26.29
CA ASN A 79 -4.39 -19.61 26.78
C ASN A 79 -4.68 -20.69 25.73
N GLN A 80 -4.62 -20.37 24.44
CA GLN A 80 -4.71 -21.34 23.35
C GLN A 80 -3.40 -21.39 22.58
N MET A 81 -2.88 -22.58 22.31
CA MET A 81 -1.73 -22.74 21.43
C MET A 81 -2.16 -22.45 19.98
N LYS A 82 -1.56 -21.44 19.37
CA LYS A 82 -1.80 -21.06 17.97
C LYS A 82 -0.52 -21.19 17.16
N SER A 83 -0.64 -21.68 15.94
CA SER A 83 0.41 -21.71 14.93
C SER A 83 0.74 -20.31 14.40
N ALA A 84 1.90 -20.14 13.77
CA ALA A 84 2.24 -18.87 13.10
C ALA A 84 1.21 -18.50 12.02
N SER A 85 0.69 -19.48 11.28
CA SER A 85 -0.28 -19.27 10.21
C SER A 85 -1.61 -18.74 10.74
N GLU A 86 -2.11 -19.29 11.85
CA GLU A 86 -3.29 -18.77 12.57
C GLU A 86 -3.06 -17.36 13.10
N ILE A 87 -1.92 -17.12 13.78
CA ILE A 87 -1.59 -15.79 14.33
C ILE A 87 -1.56 -14.72 13.24
N ILE A 88 -0.86 -14.98 12.13
CA ILE A 88 -0.76 -14.03 11.00
C ILE A 88 -2.14 -13.79 10.37
N TRP A 89 -2.92 -14.85 10.18
CA TRP A 89 -4.26 -14.75 9.60
C TRP A 89 -5.20 -13.91 10.46
N GLU A 90 -5.30 -14.24 11.75
CA GLU A 90 -6.17 -13.55 12.72
C GLU A 90 -5.82 -12.08 12.85
N ILE A 91 -4.53 -11.77 12.98
CA ILE A 91 -4.07 -10.38 13.11
C ILE A 91 -4.41 -9.59 11.85
N GLY A 92 -4.16 -10.15 10.67
CA GLY A 92 -4.49 -9.49 9.41
C GLY A 92 -6.00 -9.20 9.29
N LYS A 93 -6.83 -10.18 9.66
CA LYS A 93 -8.30 -10.03 9.70
C LYS A 93 -8.75 -8.96 10.69
N ASN A 94 -8.31 -9.05 11.93
CA ASN A 94 -8.76 -8.17 13.02
C ASN A 94 -8.32 -6.71 12.82
N ASN A 95 -7.20 -6.50 12.13
CA ASN A 95 -6.64 -5.16 11.91
C ASN A 95 -6.89 -4.61 10.50
N ASN A 96 -7.63 -5.33 9.65
CA ASN A 96 -7.82 -4.96 8.24
C ASN A 96 -6.49 -4.70 7.49
N ILE A 97 -5.52 -5.60 7.67
CA ILE A 97 -4.19 -5.56 7.04
C ILE A 97 -3.92 -6.89 6.35
N SER A 98 -3.28 -6.83 5.18
CA SER A 98 -2.95 -8.01 4.38
C SER A 98 -1.95 -8.93 5.05
N GLN A 99 -2.27 -10.23 5.08
CA GLN A 99 -1.36 -11.27 5.55
C GLN A 99 -0.08 -11.33 4.69
N LYS A 100 -0.17 -10.97 3.39
CA LYS A 100 1.00 -10.86 2.50
C LYS A 100 1.97 -9.79 3.00
N PHE A 101 1.47 -8.66 3.53
CA PHE A 101 2.30 -7.60 4.11
C PHE A 101 3.00 -8.05 5.40
N LEU A 102 2.28 -8.76 6.27
CA LEU A 102 2.85 -9.30 7.51
C LEU A 102 3.97 -10.30 7.23
N LEU A 103 3.74 -11.24 6.30
CA LEU A 103 4.75 -12.19 5.83
C LEU A 103 5.98 -11.49 5.22
N THR A 104 5.76 -10.48 4.40
CA THR A 104 6.85 -9.69 3.80
C THR A 104 7.69 -8.99 4.87
N THR A 105 7.04 -8.46 5.91
CA THR A 105 7.73 -7.78 7.02
C THR A 105 8.54 -8.77 7.87
N LEU A 106 7.97 -9.94 8.19
CA LEU A 106 8.68 -10.99 8.93
C LEU A 106 9.95 -11.47 8.20
N GLU A 107 9.88 -11.59 6.87
CA GLU A 107 11.05 -11.96 6.06
C GLU A 107 12.07 -10.82 5.99
N LYS A 108 11.63 -9.59 5.74
CA LYS A 108 12.52 -8.44 5.68
C LYS A 108 13.29 -8.22 6.98
N GLU A 109 12.62 -8.36 8.13
CA GLU A 109 13.19 -8.02 9.44
C GLU A 109 14.00 -9.16 10.07
N LYS A 110 13.63 -10.42 9.83
CA LYS A 110 14.24 -11.58 10.48
C LYS A 110 14.57 -12.76 9.57
N GLY A 111 14.19 -12.73 8.29
CA GLY A 111 14.40 -13.83 7.35
C GLY A 111 13.61 -15.09 7.71
N LEU A 112 12.47 -14.93 8.39
CA LEU A 112 11.75 -16.07 8.99
C LEU A 112 11.07 -16.97 7.95
N ILE A 113 10.85 -16.51 6.71
CA ILE A 113 10.30 -17.36 5.64
C ILE A 113 11.39 -18.30 5.10
N GLN A 114 12.62 -17.82 4.91
CA GLN A 114 13.68 -18.62 4.29
C GLN A 114 14.58 -19.38 5.28
N LYS A 115 14.49 -19.10 6.58
CA LYS A 115 15.23 -19.82 7.61
C LYS A 115 14.50 -21.08 8.04
N THR A 116 15.26 -22.16 8.24
CA THR A 116 14.77 -23.42 8.82
C THR A 116 14.82 -23.44 10.35
N THR A 117 15.60 -22.54 10.96
CA THR A 117 15.76 -22.40 12.41
C THR A 117 15.89 -20.93 12.81
N ALA A 118 15.44 -20.57 14.01
CA ALA A 118 15.53 -19.22 14.56
C ALA A 118 15.64 -19.27 16.08
N SER A 119 16.26 -18.25 16.67
CA SER A 119 16.38 -18.13 18.12
C SER A 119 15.07 -17.60 18.74
N GLN A 120 14.85 -17.82 20.04
CA GLN A 120 13.70 -17.20 20.73
C GLN A 120 13.69 -15.67 20.57
N LYS A 121 14.87 -15.04 20.56
CA LYS A 121 15.02 -13.60 20.33
C LYS A 121 14.51 -13.16 18.95
N ASP A 122 14.63 -14.01 17.93
CA ASP A 122 14.10 -13.71 16.61
C ASP A 122 12.57 -13.70 16.62
N PHE A 123 11.92 -14.59 17.38
CA PHE A 123 10.46 -14.58 17.56
C PHE A 123 9.99 -13.43 18.46
N ASP A 124 10.73 -13.14 19.54
CA ASP A 124 10.42 -12.07 20.48
C ASP A 124 10.40 -10.69 19.81
N TRP A 125 11.18 -10.52 18.74
CA TRP A 125 11.32 -9.27 17.98
C TRP A 125 11.11 -9.49 16.47
N ALA A 126 10.13 -10.32 16.12
CA ALA A 126 9.92 -10.87 14.78
C ALA A 126 9.79 -9.83 13.66
N THR A 127 9.29 -8.63 13.98
CA THR A 127 9.12 -7.52 13.04
C THR A 127 9.97 -6.31 13.40
N GLY A 128 10.87 -6.44 14.39
CA GLY A 128 11.70 -5.33 14.88
C GLY A 128 10.90 -4.17 15.50
N TYR A 129 9.60 -4.34 15.77
CA TYR A 129 8.76 -3.27 16.26
C TYR A 129 9.22 -2.79 17.64
N SER A 130 9.32 -1.46 17.79
CA SER A 130 9.83 -0.78 18.98
C SER A 130 11.28 -1.14 19.38
N CYS A 131 12.09 -1.64 18.43
CA CYS A 131 13.53 -1.85 18.62
C CYS A 131 14.34 -0.72 17.96
N PHE A 132 15.13 0.02 18.74
CA PHE A 132 16.03 1.07 18.25
C PHE A 132 17.43 0.90 18.84
N ASN A 133 18.46 0.85 17.97
CA ASN A 133 19.86 0.65 18.36
C ASN A 133 20.07 -0.54 19.32
N GLY A 134 19.36 -1.65 19.07
CA GLY A 134 19.46 -2.88 19.86
C GLY A 134 18.71 -2.87 21.19
N LYS A 135 18.05 -1.76 21.57
CA LYS A 135 17.14 -1.69 22.72
C LYS A 135 15.70 -1.84 22.24
N CYS A 136 14.96 -2.74 22.86
CA CYS A 136 13.57 -3.01 22.52
C CYS A 136 12.68 -2.78 23.74
N ASN A 137 11.42 -2.40 23.52
CA ASN A 137 10.46 -2.21 24.59
C ASN A 137 9.76 -3.53 24.91
N ASP A 138 10.04 -4.09 26.10
CA ASP A 138 9.54 -5.39 26.56
C ASP A 138 8.01 -5.53 26.52
N LYS A 139 7.25 -4.42 26.50
CA LYS A 139 5.80 -4.45 26.29
C LYS A 139 5.39 -5.17 24.99
N TYR A 140 6.24 -5.11 23.96
CA TYR A 140 5.95 -5.66 22.63
C TYR A 140 6.70 -6.95 22.36
N LYS A 141 7.25 -7.58 23.40
CA LYS A 141 8.06 -8.79 23.28
C LYS A 141 7.16 -10.00 23.00
N GLY A 142 7.42 -10.70 21.90
CA GLY A 142 6.73 -11.94 21.55
C GLY A 142 6.19 -11.91 20.12
N PHE A 143 6.09 -13.07 19.49
CA PHE A 143 5.70 -13.15 18.07
C PHE A 143 4.32 -12.53 17.80
N PHE A 144 3.33 -12.84 18.63
CA PHE A 144 1.99 -12.27 18.51
C PHE A 144 2.02 -10.74 18.62
N ASP A 145 2.61 -10.20 19.69
CA ASP A 145 2.66 -8.75 19.94
C ASP A 145 3.42 -8.00 18.86
N GLN A 146 4.49 -8.58 18.32
CA GLN A 146 5.26 -8.00 17.21
C GLN A 146 4.42 -7.92 15.92
N VAL A 147 3.77 -9.01 15.53
CA VAL A 147 2.93 -9.06 14.33
C VAL A 147 1.71 -8.14 14.48
N GLU A 148 1.08 -8.13 15.65
CA GLU A 148 -0.09 -7.29 15.94
C GLU A 148 0.27 -5.81 15.93
N SER A 149 1.34 -5.43 16.63
CA SER A 149 1.79 -4.04 16.69
C SER A 149 2.17 -3.52 15.30
N THR A 150 2.71 -4.38 14.44
CA THR A 150 3.03 -4.02 13.04
C THR A 150 1.75 -3.71 12.26
N ALA A 151 0.71 -4.53 12.39
CA ALA A 151 -0.58 -4.28 11.75
C ALA A 151 -1.27 -3.01 12.28
N ILE A 152 -1.34 -2.84 13.60
CA ILE A 152 -1.90 -1.64 14.25
C ILE A 152 -1.17 -0.38 13.78
N THR A 153 0.16 -0.43 13.69
CA THR A 153 0.98 0.71 13.30
C THR A 153 0.67 1.16 11.88
N GLN A 154 0.41 0.24 10.95
CA GLN A 154 -0.05 0.61 9.61
C GLN A 154 -1.34 1.41 9.67
N ASN A 155 -2.32 1.00 10.48
CA ASN A 155 -3.57 1.76 10.67
C ASN A 155 -3.31 3.14 11.28
N ILE A 156 -2.41 3.25 12.25
CA ILE A 156 -2.01 4.56 12.82
C ILE A 156 -1.44 5.47 11.72
N TYR A 157 -0.65 4.93 10.79
CA TYR A 157 -0.09 5.71 9.68
C TYR A 157 -1.16 6.16 8.69
N PHE A 158 -2.22 5.39 8.48
CA PHE A 158 -3.41 5.85 7.74
C PHE A 158 -4.15 6.96 8.50
N ASP A 159 -4.53 6.72 9.75
CA ASP A 159 -5.39 7.61 10.54
C ASP A 159 -4.72 8.96 10.82
N LYS A 160 -3.38 8.96 10.94
CA LYS A 160 -2.57 10.13 11.24
C LYS A 160 -1.66 10.51 10.08
N ALA A 161 -2.03 10.19 8.84
CA ALA A 161 -1.19 10.43 7.65
C ALA A 161 -0.58 11.83 7.58
N GLN A 162 -1.36 12.86 7.96
CA GLN A 162 -0.94 14.26 7.94
C GLN A 162 0.11 14.64 9.02
N GLN A 163 0.41 13.75 9.97
CA GLN A 163 1.35 13.99 11.07
C GLN A 163 2.76 13.44 10.77
N PHE A 164 2.95 12.73 9.66
CA PHE A 164 4.23 12.11 9.30
C PHE A 164 4.95 12.86 8.19
N THR A 165 6.28 12.67 8.10
CA THR A 165 7.13 13.29 7.08
C THR A 165 6.77 12.80 5.68
N PHE A 166 6.57 11.49 5.51
CA PHE A 166 6.20 10.90 4.22
C PHE A 166 4.69 10.83 4.09
N GLN A 167 4.15 11.48 3.07
CA GLN A 167 2.71 11.58 2.85
C GLN A 167 2.37 11.30 1.38
N LYS A 168 1.14 10.83 1.15
CA LYS A 168 0.61 10.66 -0.20
C LYS A 168 0.65 11.98 -0.97
N SER A 169 1.17 11.95 -2.19
CA SER A 169 1.26 13.08 -3.11
C SER A 169 2.07 14.28 -2.59
N VAL A 170 2.94 14.06 -1.60
CA VAL A 170 3.87 15.09 -1.09
C VAL A 170 5.30 14.68 -1.42
N LEU A 171 6.02 15.56 -2.13
CA LEU A 171 7.41 15.35 -2.48
C LEU A 171 8.27 15.35 -1.20
N SER A 172 8.91 14.21 -0.91
CA SER A 172 9.64 13.96 0.34
C SER A 172 11.03 13.45 0.05
N LYS A 173 12.01 13.80 0.90
CA LYS A 173 13.40 13.33 0.78
C LYS A 173 13.63 12.15 1.73
N THR A 174 14.09 11.02 1.19
CA THR A 174 14.48 9.85 1.97
C THR A 174 15.80 10.11 2.68
N THR A 175 16.10 9.31 3.70
CA THR A 175 17.32 9.46 4.52
C THR A 175 18.58 9.12 3.71
N ASP A 176 18.47 8.27 2.70
CA ASP A 176 19.53 7.98 1.71
C ASP A 176 19.60 9.02 0.57
N GLY A 177 18.82 10.10 0.64
CA GLY A 177 19.03 11.31 -0.16
C GLY A 177 18.20 11.43 -1.42
N TYR A 178 17.30 10.49 -1.70
CA TYR A 178 16.47 10.48 -2.90
C TYR A 178 15.14 11.20 -2.70
N MET A 179 14.63 11.79 -3.77
CA MET A 179 13.31 12.41 -3.77
C MET A 179 12.26 11.40 -4.21
N ILE A 180 11.19 11.28 -3.44
CA ILE A 180 10.04 10.44 -3.76
C ILE A 180 8.74 11.23 -3.64
N LEU A 181 7.74 10.81 -4.40
CA LEU A 181 6.38 11.32 -4.38
C LEU A 181 5.44 10.12 -4.25
N PRO A 182 5.15 9.63 -3.03
CA PRO A 182 4.29 8.47 -2.83
C PRO A 182 2.93 8.64 -3.53
N LYS A 183 2.60 7.72 -4.45
CA LYS A 183 1.34 7.76 -5.21
C LYS A 183 0.13 7.40 -4.34
N ASN A 184 0.32 6.60 -3.29
CA ASN A 184 -0.72 6.10 -2.41
C ASN A 184 -0.26 6.07 -0.94
N GLN A 185 -1.20 5.81 -0.03
CA GLN A 185 -0.93 5.87 1.41
C GLN A 185 -0.11 4.66 1.88
N ALA A 186 -0.31 3.48 1.32
CA ALA A 186 0.47 2.28 1.63
C ALA A 186 1.98 2.48 1.35
N THR A 187 2.31 3.07 0.20
CA THR A 187 3.70 3.42 -0.12
C THR A 187 4.23 4.48 0.85
N ALA A 188 3.44 5.51 1.20
CA ALA A 188 3.85 6.49 2.20
C ALA A 188 4.14 5.82 3.56
N ASN A 189 3.27 4.91 4.02
CA ASN A 189 3.46 4.16 5.25
C ASN A 189 4.75 3.34 5.27
N LEU A 190 5.13 2.71 4.15
CA LEU A 190 6.40 1.99 4.04
C LEU A 190 7.60 2.93 4.28
N TYR A 191 7.54 4.17 3.81
CA TYR A 191 8.58 5.17 4.09
C TYR A 191 8.52 5.75 5.50
N VAL A 192 7.33 5.87 6.10
CA VAL A 192 7.21 6.20 7.53
C VAL A 192 7.87 5.12 8.39
N TYR A 193 7.65 3.84 8.05
CA TYR A 193 8.26 2.71 8.74
C TYR A 193 9.76 2.56 8.46
N THR A 194 10.17 2.70 7.20
CA THR A 194 11.56 2.59 6.75
C THR A 194 11.87 3.77 5.81
N PRO A 195 12.49 4.87 6.30
CA PRO A 195 12.65 6.11 5.53
C PRO A 195 13.84 6.05 4.55
N TYR A 196 14.01 4.92 3.86
CA TYR A 196 15.12 4.59 2.96
C TYR A 196 14.59 3.86 1.72
N ILE A 197 15.13 4.17 0.54
CA ILE A 197 14.94 3.35 -0.65
C ILE A 197 15.77 2.06 -0.52
N GLY A 198 17.05 2.21 -0.15
CA GLY A 198 18.05 1.14 -0.12
C GLY A 198 18.86 1.05 -1.43
N TYR A 199 19.78 0.08 -1.46
CA TYR A 199 20.63 -0.18 -2.63
C TYR A 199 19.83 -0.85 -3.75
N ALA A 200 19.47 -0.08 -4.78
CA ALA A 200 18.75 -0.54 -5.96
C ALA A 200 19.51 -0.06 -7.22
N PRO A 201 20.69 -0.65 -7.50
CA PRO A 201 21.58 -0.21 -8.58
C PRO A 201 20.89 -0.28 -9.94
N ASP A 202 19.98 -1.23 -10.07
CA ASP A 202 19.11 -1.49 -11.20
C ASP A 202 18.24 -0.28 -11.58
N TYR A 203 18.11 0.70 -10.68
CA TYR A 203 17.28 1.88 -10.86
C TYR A 203 18.07 3.18 -10.62
N GLY A 204 19.41 3.09 -10.62
CA GLY A 204 20.29 4.22 -10.38
C GLY A 204 20.38 4.66 -8.91
N TYR A 205 19.80 3.89 -7.99
CA TYR A 205 19.87 4.18 -6.55
C TYR A 205 21.10 3.47 -5.94
N THR A 206 22.28 4.04 -6.16
CA THR A 206 23.59 3.47 -5.77
C THR A 206 24.29 4.19 -4.62
N ASN A 207 23.77 5.33 -4.16
CA ASN A 207 24.36 6.11 -3.07
C ASN A 207 24.38 5.31 -1.75
N ILE A 208 25.56 4.80 -1.40
CA ILE A 208 25.87 4.09 -0.16
C ILE A 208 26.62 5.04 0.83
N GLU A 209 27.03 6.23 0.39
CA GLU A 209 28.00 7.10 1.08
C GLU A 209 27.52 7.68 2.42
N SER A 210 26.22 7.63 2.73
CA SER A 210 25.66 8.18 3.97
C SER A 210 25.94 7.34 5.24
N GLY A 211 26.72 6.25 5.15
CA GLY A 211 26.85 5.28 6.26
C GLY A 211 25.53 4.58 6.61
N ALA A 212 24.48 4.86 5.84
CA ALA A 212 23.13 4.36 5.97
C ALA A 212 22.72 3.49 4.75
N GLY A 213 23.70 2.98 4.00
CA GLY A 213 23.55 1.86 3.08
C GLY A 213 23.17 0.59 3.86
N ARG A 214 22.00 0.59 4.50
CA ARG A 214 21.40 -0.61 5.05
C ARG A 214 20.96 -1.44 3.84
N PHE A 215 21.70 -2.51 3.58
CA PHE A 215 21.18 -3.64 2.82
C PHE A 215 19.79 -3.96 3.38
N GLY A 216 18.74 -3.92 2.56
CA GLY A 216 17.43 -4.44 2.99
C GLY A 216 16.25 -3.48 3.20
N ALA A 217 16.28 -2.22 2.73
CA ALA A 217 15.19 -1.24 2.94
C ALA A 217 13.91 -1.50 2.09
N ASN A 218 13.28 -0.46 1.56
CA ASN A 218 12.07 -0.60 0.74
C ASN A 218 12.30 -1.36 -0.58
N TYR A 219 13.54 -1.35 -1.10
CA TYR A 219 13.91 -2.22 -2.21
C TYR A 219 13.81 -3.71 -1.87
N LEU A 220 14.28 -4.13 -0.69
CA LEU A 220 14.14 -5.53 -0.26
C LEU A 220 12.69 -5.90 0.03
N PHE A 221 11.91 -4.99 0.63
CA PHE A 221 10.47 -5.19 0.75
C PHE A 221 9.86 -5.50 -0.61
N TRP A 222 10.17 -4.70 -1.63
CA TRP A 222 9.70 -4.90 -2.99
C TRP A 222 10.19 -6.21 -3.61
N GLN A 223 11.45 -6.61 -3.40
CA GLN A 223 11.96 -7.89 -3.90
C GLN A 223 11.22 -9.08 -3.29
N ILE A 224 10.99 -9.06 -1.97
CA ILE A 224 10.22 -10.12 -1.27
C ILE A 224 8.77 -10.13 -1.78
N TRP A 225 8.14 -8.96 -1.88
CA TRP A 225 6.78 -8.82 -2.38
C TRP A 225 6.64 -9.33 -3.83
N THR A 226 7.54 -8.93 -4.72
CA THR A 226 7.56 -9.31 -6.13
C THR A 226 7.78 -10.80 -6.32
N ARG A 227 8.64 -11.42 -5.49
CA ARG A 227 8.91 -12.86 -5.52
C ARG A 227 7.73 -13.71 -5.09
N TYR A 228 6.99 -13.28 -4.06
CA TYR A 228 6.02 -14.14 -3.38
C TYR A 228 4.55 -13.72 -3.53
N PHE A 229 4.25 -12.42 -3.67
CA PHE A 229 2.91 -11.90 -3.35
C PHE A 229 2.29 -10.98 -4.40
N SER A 230 3.10 -10.38 -5.27
CA SER A 230 2.69 -9.43 -6.30
C SER A 230 1.67 -10.00 -7.29
N ASP A 231 0.70 -9.16 -7.68
CA ASP A 231 -0.22 -9.44 -8.79
C ASP A 231 0.37 -9.07 -10.16
N LYS A 232 1.49 -8.33 -10.21
CA LYS A 232 2.34 -8.20 -11.41
C LYS A 232 3.13 -9.50 -11.58
N LYS A 233 2.50 -10.53 -12.16
CA LYS A 233 3.03 -11.91 -12.24
C LYS A 233 3.86 -12.23 -13.48
N ILE A 234 3.78 -11.38 -14.49
CA ILE A 234 4.42 -11.53 -15.80
C ILE A 234 5.58 -10.50 -15.91
N PRO A 235 6.82 -10.94 -16.15
CA PRO A 235 7.95 -10.03 -16.31
C PRO A 235 7.90 -9.31 -17.68
N ASN A 236 8.82 -8.36 -17.90
CA ASN A 236 8.95 -7.64 -19.16
C ASN A 236 9.18 -8.57 -20.36
N ASP A 237 8.92 -8.08 -21.56
CA ASP A 237 9.05 -8.75 -22.87
C ASP A 237 8.04 -9.86 -23.16
N PHE A 238 7.21 -10.23 -22.19
CA PHE A 238 6.15 -11.18 -22.40
C PHE A 238 4.90 -10.55 -23.03
N LEU A 239 4.24 -11.36 -23.86
CA LEU A 239 2.97 -11.04 -24.48
C LEU A 239 1.86 -11.63 -23.61
N ILE A 240 0.82 -10.83 -23.34
CA ILE A 240 -0.34 -11.24 -22.56
C ILE A 240 -1.63 -10.96 -23.32
N LYS A 241 -2.69 -11.69 -22.98
CA LYS A 241 -4.02 -11.50 -23.51
C LYS A 241 -5.10 -11.66 -22.45
N ASN A 242 -6.21 -10.98 -22.69
CA ASN A 242 -7.46 -11.14 -21.96
C ASN A 242 -8.58 -10.91 -22.98
N ASN A 243 -9.43 -11.92 -23.17
CA ASN A 243 -10.43 -11.94 -24.23
C ASN A 243 -9.79 -11.71 -25.62
N THR A 244 -10.20 -10.66 -26.34
CA THR A 244 -9.78 -10.34 -27.71
C THR A 244 -8.62 -9.34 -27.78
N ASP A 245 -8.21 -8.79 -26.64
CA ASP A 245 -7.17 -7.77 -26.56
C ASP A 245 -5.81 -8.40 -26.21
N TYR A 246 -4.74 -7.78 -26.72
CA TYR A 246 -3.36 -8.21 -26.53
C TYR A 246 -2.51 -7.06 -26.02
N TRP A 247 -1.52 -7.39 -25.19
CA TRP A 247 -0.54 -6.43 -24.67
C TRP A 247 0.86 -7.03 -24.67
N ARG A 248 1.87 -6.17 -24.70
CA ARG A 248 3.24 -6.50 -24.30
C ARG A 248 3.53 -5.87 -22.94
N ILE A 249 4.18 -6.61 -22.05
CA ILE A 249 4.73 -6.03 -20.81
C ILE A 249 6.09 -5.43 -21.13
N GLU A 250 6.29 -4.16 -20.81
CA GLU A 250 7.56 -3.46 -21.05
C GLU A 250 7.71 -2.36 -20.00
N ASN A 251 8.89 -2.26 -19.37
CA ASN A 251 9.16 -1.29 -18.30
C ASN A 251 8.15 -1.32 -17.13
N GLY A 252 7.60 -2.51 -16.82
CA GLY A 252 6.58 -2.66 -15.78
C GLY A 252 5.20 -2.12 -16.13
N GLU A 253 4.97 -1.74 -17.40
CA GLU A 253 3.69 -1.27 -17.95
C GLU A 253 3.11 -2.28 -18.95
N LYS A 254 1.78 -2.27 -19.11
CA LYS A 254 1.09 -3.01 -20.18
C LYS A 254 0.88 -2.10 -21.39
N ARG A 255 1.50 -2.44 -22.51
CA ARG A 255 1.36 -1.72 -23.78
C ARG A 255 0.36 -2.44 -24.67
N LYS A 256 -0.81 -1.84 -24.90
CA LYS A 256 -1.88 -2.45 -25.69
C LYS A 256 -1.53 -2.43 -27.17
N PHE A 257 -1.76 -3.53 -27.88
CA PHE A 257 -1.76 -3.52 -29.35
C PHE A 257 -3.03 -2.82 -29.85
N ALA A 258 -2.89 -1.85 -30.75
CA ALA A 258 -4.00 -1.02 -31.22
C ALA A 258 -5.16 -1.84 -31.81
N ALA A 259 -4.84 -2.99 -32.42
CA ALA A 259 -5.81 -3.96 -32.89
C ALA A 259 -5.20 -5.38 -32.86
N ARG A 260 -6.08 -6.40 -32.85
CA ARG A 260 -5.68 -7.81 -32.90
C ARG A 260 -4.87 -8.14 -34.16
N GLU A 261 -5.20 -7.51 -35.27
CA GLU A 261 -4.54 -7.71 -36.56
C GLU A 261 -3.10 -7.19 -36.54
N ILE A 262 -2.80 -6.18 -35.73
CA ILE A 262 -1.42 -5.69 -35.54
C ILE A 262 -0.59 -6.75 -34.81
N TYR A 263 -1.14 -7.34 -33.73
CA TYR A 263 -0.50 -8.41 -33.00
C TYR A 263 -0.25 -9.64 -33.90
N LEU A 264 -1.26 -10.07 -34.65
CA LEU A 264 -1.19 -11.28 -35.47
C LEU A 264 -0.25 -11.22 -36.68
N LYS A 265 0.24 -10.03 -37.05
CA LYS A 265 1.27 -9.90 -38.08
C LYS A 265 2.63 -10.44 -37.62
N ASP A 266 2.92 -10.33 -36.33
CA ASP A 266 4.22 -10.69 -35.77
C ASP A 266 4.17 -11.95 -34.90
N TYR A 267 3.01 -12.26 -34.34
CA TYR A 267 2.84 -13.28 -33.32
C TYR A 267 1.64 -14.17 -33.60
N LYS A 268 1.68 -15.39 -33.06
CA LYS A 268 0.53 -16.30 -33.02
C LYS A 268 -0.30 -16.04 -31.77
N ASP A 269 -1.57 -16.44 -31.80
CA ASP A 269 -2.45 -16.32 -30.62
C ASP A 269 -1.92 -17.07 -29.39
N GLU A 270 -1.26 -18.22 -29.61
CA GLU A 270 -0.62 -19.04 -28.59
C GLU A 270 0.67 -18.44 -28.01
N ASP A 271 1.23 -17.40 -28.63
CA ASP A 271 2.39 -16.69 -28.10
C ASP A 271 2.05 -15.85 -26.86
N ALA A 272 0.80 -15.36 -26.76
CA ALA A 272 0.34 -14.58 -25.63
C ALA A 272 -0.19 -15.44 -24.47
N ILE A 273 0.21 -15.08 -23.25
CA ILE A 273 -0.22 -15.71 -22.01
C ILE A 273 -1.59 -15.15 -21.63
N PHE A 274 -2.57 -16.02 -21.38
CA PHE A 274 -3.86 -15.59 -20.86
C PHE A 274 -3.72 -15.15 -19.40
N VAL A 275 -4.19 -13.94 -19.09
CA VAL A 275 -4.18 -13.40 -17.72
C VAL A 275 -5.58 -12.97 -17.29
N THR A 276 -5.84 -13.01 -15.98
CA THR A 276 -7.09 -12.49 -15.40
C THR A 276 -7.11 -10.97 -15.40
N VAL A 277 -8.29 -10.37 -15.25
CA VAL A 277 -8.44 -8.91 -15.07
C VAL A 277 -7.61 -8.41 -13.88
N LYS A 278 -7.55 -9.20 -12.79
CA LYS A 278 -6.74 -8.88 -11.60
C LYS A 278 -5.25 -8.70 -11.92
N ILE A 279 -4.65 -9.65 -12.67
CA ILE A 279 -3.25 -9.55 -13.09
C ILE A 279 -3.08 -8.41 -14.09
N LEU A 280 -4.01 -8.26 -15.04
CA LEU A 280 -3.94 -7.20 -16.04
C LEU A 280 -3.97 -5.81 -15.39
N ASP A 281 -4.85 -5.57 -14.42
CA ASP A 281 -5.02 -4.28 -13.74
C ASP A 281 -3.90 -3.96 -12.76
N ALA A 282 -3.05 -4.93 -12.42
CA ALA A 282 -1.86 -4.68 -11.63
C ALA A 282 -0.79 -3.87 -12.39
N TYR A 283 -0.82 -3.83 -13.73
CA TYR A 283 0.11 -3.06 -14.56
C TYR A 283 -0.45 -1.69 -14.93
N ASP A 284 0.40 -0.66 -14.81
CA ASP A 284 0.10 0.67 -15.33
C ASP A 284 -0.01 0.62 -16.86
N ASN A 285 -0.85 1.46 -17.47
CA ASN A 285 -0.98 1.53 -18.93
C ASN A 285 0.23 2.23 -19.54
N GLY A 286 0.88 1.57 -20.50
CA GLY A 286 1.95 2.15 -21.31
C GLY A 286 1.48 2.60 -22.69
N PRO A 287 2.38 3.19 -23.51
CA PRO A 287 2.05 3.64 -24.86
C PRO A 287 1.53 2.51 -25.76
N ILE A 288 0.47 2.80 -26.51
CA ILE A 288 -0.16 1.86 -27.46
C ILE A 288 0.84 1.47 -28.56
N ILE A 289 0.80 0.21 -28.97
CA ILE A 289 1.57 -0.34 -30.09
C ILE A 289 0.70 -0.26 -31.35
N TYR A 290 1.03 0.68 -32.24
CA TYR A 290 0.25 0.94 -33.45
C TYR A 290 0.71 0.15 -34.68
N PHE A 291 1.96 -0.33 -34.68
CA PHE A 291 2.59 -0.90 -35.86
C PHE A 291 3.18 -2.28 -35.54
N SER A 292 3.08 -3.18 -36.51
CA SER A 292 3.79 -4.46 -36.46
C SER A 292 5.28 -4.25 -36.73
N ASN A 293 6.09 -5.25 -36.38
CA ASN A 293 7.51 -5.26 -36.64
C ASN A 293 7.81 -5.15 -38.15
N ASN A 294 8.93 -4.53 -38.49
CA ASN A 294 9.35 -4.23 -39.86
C ASN A 294 8.38 -3.34 -40.68
N SER A 295 7.53 -2.55 -40.01
CA SER A 295 6.67 -1.58 -40.70
C SER A 295 7.47 -0.38 -41.20
N LEU A 296 7.20 0.07 -42.43
CA LEU A 296 7.75 1.31 -42.97
C LEU A 296 6.73 2.44 -42.83
N VAL A 297 7.12 3.55 -42.19
CA VAL A 297 6.25 4.69 -41.89
C VAL A 297 6.97 6.00 -42.12
N ARG A 298 6.23 7.08 -42.38
CA ARG A 298 6.77 8.42 -42.57
C ARG A 298 6.18 9.39 -41.56
N SER A 299 7.03 10.19 -40.92
CA SER A 299 6.56 11.17 -39.93
C SER A 299 5.75 12.28 -40.59
N GLY A 300 4.56 12.55 -40.05
CA GLY A 300 3.71 13.66 -40.46
C GLY A 300 4.32 15.05 -40.25
N SER A 301 5.29 15.18 -39.33
CA SER A 301 5.92 16.48 -39.01
C SER A 301 7.17 16.77 -39.83
N SER A 302 8.03 15.77 -40.03
CA SER A 302 9.33 15.94 -40.70
C SER A 302 9.40 15.33 -42.10
N ASN A 303 8.39 14.56 -42.50
CA ASN A 303 8.39 13.77 -43.73
C ASN A 303 9.50 12.70 -43.79
N GLN A 304 10.22 12.45 -42.70
CA GLN A 304 11.27 11.43 -42.62
C GLN A 304 10.65 10.03 -42.58
N ALA A 305 11.10 9.13 -43.44
CA ALA A 305 10.71 7.73 -43.41
C ALA A 305 11.56 6.92 -42.43
N PHE A 306 10.94 5.94 -41.78
CA PHE A 306 11.54 5.07 -40.78
C PHE A 306 11.11 3.62 -41.01
N LEU A 307 12.06 2.69 -40.88
CA LEU A 307 11.77 1.28 -40.63
C LEU A 307 11.60 1.07 -39.12
N LEU A 308 10.44 0.57 -38.70
CA LEU A 308 10.15 0.25 -37.30
C LEU A 308 10.55 -1.19 -37.03
N MET A 309 11.44 -1.42 -36.06
CA MET A 309 11.88 -2.74 -35.63
C MET A 309 11.82 -2.86 -34.11
N GLY A 310 10.91 -3.68 -33.58
CA GLY A 310 10.67 -3.75 -32.14
C GLY A 310 10.28 -2.37 -31.59
N ASN A 311 11.09 -1.83 -30.68
CA ASN A 311 10.94 -0.48 -30.13
C ASN A 311 11.89 0.56 -30.77
N VAL A 312 12.56 0.22 -31.88
CA VAL A 312 13.52 1.09 -32.57
C VAL A 312 12.93 1.60 -33.88
N LYS A 313 13.11 2.89 -34.19
CA LYS A 313 12.85 3.49 -35.51
C LYS A 313 14.17 3.81 -36.20
N ARG A 314 14.42 3.24 -37.37
CA ARG A 314 15.65 3.45 -38.15
C ARG A 314 15.36 4.39 -39.33
N PRO A 315 15.95 5.59 -39.41
CA PRO A 315 15.67 6.53 -40.49
C PRO A 315 16.24 6.04 -41.82
N LEU A 316 15.48 6.16 -42.90
CA LEU A 316 15.98 5.96 -44.27
C LEU A 316 16.63 7.26 -44.75
N VAL A 317 17.88 7.22 -45.19
CA VAL A 317 18.60 8.44 -45.58
C VAL A 317 18.00 9.09 -46.84
N ASP A 318 17.58 8.28 -47.81
CA ASP A 318 16.95 8.71 -49.05
C ASP A 318 16.21 7.53 -49.74
N SER A 319 15.64 7.76 -50.92
CA SER A 319 14.94 6.73 -51.70
C SER A 319 15.83 5.55 -52.12
N SER A 320 17.16 5.73 -52.23
CA SER A 320 18.07 4.62 -52.56
C SER A 320 18.19 3.60 -51.42
N ALA A 321 17.94 4.03 -50.18
CA ALA A 321 17.89 3.14 -49.02
C ALA A 321 16.78 2.08 -49.10
N LEU A 322 15.75 2.27 -49.93
CA LEU A 322 14.70 1.28 -50.14
C LEU A 322 15.25 -0.02 -50.76
N ALA A 323 16.35 0.06 -51.52
CA ALA A 323 17.00 -1.12 -52.11
C ALA A 323 17.49 -2.10 -51.03
N ALA A 324 17.92 -1.60 -49.87
CA ALA A 324 18.34 -2.41 -48.72
C ALA A 324 17.19 -3.19 -48.06
N LEU A 325 15.92 -2.88 -48.42
CA LEU A 325 14.71 -3.47 -47.86
C LEU A 325 14.02 -4.45 -48.82
N SER A 326 14.64 -4.79 -49.95
CA SER A 326 14.06 -5.66 -50.99
C SER A 326 13.54 -7.00 -50.44
N ASP A 327 14.26 -7.57 -49.47
CA ASP A 327 13.94 -8.86 -48.86
C ASP A 327 12.63 -8.83 -48.03
N LEU A 328 12.15 -7.65 -47.64
CA LEU A 328 10.84 -7.49 -46.97
C LEU A 328 9.67 -7.55 -47.96
N LYS A 329 9.92 -7.61 -49.28
CA LYS A 329 8.91 -7.72 -50.35
C LYS A 329 7.79 -6.68 -50.26
N MET A 330 8.13 -5.46 -49.84
CA MET A 330 7.17 -4.36 -49.71
C MET A 330 6.87 -3.75 -51.08
N ALA A 331 5.60 -3.40 -51.33
CA ALA A 331 5.16 -2.73 -52.55
C ALA A 331 5.41 -1.20 -52.46
N ILE A 332 6.66 -0.80 -52.30
CA ILE A 332 7.08 0.60 -52.11
C ILE A 332 8.19 0.91 -53.12
N SER A 333 7.94 1.85 -54.03
CA SER A 333 8.89 2.19 -55.11
C SER A 333 9.63 3.48 -54.81
N THR A 334 9.00 4.40 -54.09
CA THR A 334 9.56 5.69 -53.69
C THR A 334 9.29 5.97 -52.20
N ILE A 335 10.04 6.89 -51.61
CA ILE A 335 9.84 7.26 -50.20
C ILE A 335 8.48 7.93 -49.95
N ASP A 336 7.87 8.48 -50.99
CA ASP A 336 6.55 9.12 -50.90
C ASP A 336 5.41 8.10 -50.85
N ASP A 337 5.62 6.87 -51.32
CA ASP A 337 4.68 5.76 -51.18
C ASP A 337 4.61 5.24 -49.73
N VAL A 338 5.55 5.64 -48.88
CA VAL A 338 5.57 5.26 -47.46
C VAL A 338 4.43 5.95 -46.72
N PRO A 339 3.56 5.20 -46.01
CA PRO A 339 2.42 5.76 -45.30
C PRO A 339 2.81 6.85 -44.30
N LEU A 340 2.14 8.01 -44.39
CA LEU A 340 2.29 9.10 -43.45
C LEU A 340 1.54 8.79 -42.16
N VAL A 341 2.17 9.01 -41.01
CA VAL A 341 1.58 8.76 -39.68
C VAL A 341 1.79 9.94 -38.75
N GLU A 342 0.86 10.13 -37.81
CA GLU A 342 0.95 11.08 -36.71
C GLU A 342 2.25 10.88 -35.91
N ASN A 343 2.94 11.97 -35.57
CA ASN A 343 4.26 11.91 -34.94
C ASN A 343 4.19 11.28 -33.54
N GLU A 344 3.08 11.49 -32.83
CA GLU A 344 2.79 10.94 -31.50
C GLU A 344 2.89 9.41 -31.48
N LYS A 345 2.54 8.75 -32.59
CA LYS A 345 2.65 7.28 -32.73
C LYS A 345 4.10 6.79 -32.84
N LEU A 346 5.04 7.70 -33.10
CA LEU A 346 6.47 7.44 -33.26
C LEU A 346 7.32 7.88 -32.06
N GLU A 347 6.74 8.60 -31.09
CA GLU A 347 7.48 9.19 -29.97
C GLU A 347 8.09 8.13 -29.04
N SER A 348 7.39 7.02 -28.83
CA SER A 348 7.88 5.92 -27.97
C SER A 348 9.02 5.09 -28.57
N TYR A 349 9.34 5.28 -29.85
CA TYR A 349 10.41 4.52 -30.52
C TYR A 349 11.77 5.18 -30.33
N ILE A 350 12.75 4.37 -29.96
CA ILE A 350 14.16 4.77 -29.83
C ILE A 350 14.74 4.98 -31.23
N LEU A 351 15.46 6.08 -31.45
CA LEU A 351 16.12 6.34 -32.73
C LEU A 351 17.30 5.37 -32.91
N GLY A 352 17.28 4.59 -33.99
CA GLY A 352 18.35 3.65 -34.35
C GLY A 352 19.25 4.15 -35.47
N ASN A 353 20.22 3.33 -35.85
CA ASN A 353 21.15 3.63 -36.93
C ASN A 353 20.41 3.82 -38.27
N PRO A 354 20.82 4.81 -39.09
CA PRO A 354 20.23 5.06 -40.39
C PRO A 354 20.40 3.86 -41.34
N ILE A 355 19.49 3.76 -42.30
CA ILE A 355 19.53 2.81 -43.41
C ILE A 355 19.91 3.58 -44.68
N THR A 356 20.93 3.06 -45.37
CA THR A 356 21.44 3.59 -46.64
C THR A 356 21.34 2.50 -47.72
N ALA A 357 21.60 2.84 -48.98
CA ALA A 357 21.71 1.83 -50.05
C ALA A 357 22.79 0.77 -49.80
N GLN A 358 23.77 1.03 -48.93
CA GLN A 358 24.84 0.09 -48.59
C GLN A 358 24.55 -0.77 -47.36
N THR A 359 23.44 -0.51 -46.66
CA THR A 359 23.06 -1.29 -45.50
C THR A 359 22.63 -2.69 -45.93
N THR A 360 23.34 -3.72 -45.46
CA THR A 360 23.05 -5.12 -45.78
C THR A 360 22.15 -5.75 -44.72
N TYR A 361 21.03 -6.35 -45.14
CA TYR A 361 20.09 -7.08 -44.27
C TYR A 361 19.70 -6.30 -42.99
N PRO A 362 19.08 -5.12 -43.08
CA PRO A 362 18.79 -4.26 -41.92
C PRO A 362 17.88 -4.90 -40.86
N HIS A 363 17.10 -5.92 -41.22
CA HIS A 363 16.26 -6.72 -40.31
C HIS A 363 16.91 -8.07 -39.93
N GLY A 364 18.19 -8.23 -40.25
CA GLY A 364 19.01 -9.41 -40.04
C GLY A 364 18.67 -10.58 -40.97
N LYS A 365 19.65 -11.42 -41.30
CA LYS A 365 19.48 -12.65 -42.09
C LYS A 365 20.32 -13.78 -41.50
N LEU A 366 19.76 -15.00 -41.46
CA LEU A 366 20.47 -16.17 -40.94
C LEU A 366 21.21 -16.88 -42.06
N PHE A 367 22.48 -17.12 -41.81
CA PHE A 367 23.35 -17.89 -42.70
C PHE A 367 23.94 -19.09 -41.98
N ARG A 368 24.26 -20.12 -42.75
CA ARG A 368 25.08 -21.25 -42.36
C ARG A 368 26.28 -21.33 -43.29
N ASP A 369 27.47 -21.56 -42.74
CA ASP A 369 28.69 -21.77 -43.53
C ASP A 369 28.86 -23.24 -43.95
N GLU A 370 29.89 -23.54 -44.74
CA GLU A 370 30.17 -24.89 -45.22
C GLU A 370 30.54 -25.88 -44.10
N THR A 371 30.94 -25.39 -42.93
CA THR A 371 31.28 -26.21 -41.76
C THR A 371 30.07 -26.46 -40.84
N GLY A 372 28.95 -25.78 -41.11
CA GLY A 372 27.72 -25.89 -40.34
C GLY A 372 27.55 -24.82 -39.24
N ASN A 373 28.49 -23.88 -39.07
CA ASN A 373 28.32 -22.79 -38.12
C ASN A 373 27.26 -21.82 -38.63
N MET A 374 26.47 -21.27 -37.71
CA MET A 374 25.40 -20.34 -38.04
C MET A 374 25.70 -18.92 -37.58
N TYR A 375 25.29 -17.96 -38.39
CA TYR A 375 25.51 -16.54 -38.16
C TYR A 375 24.24 -15.74 -38.46
N LEU A 376 23.90 -14.81 -37.57
CA LEU A 376 22.98 -13.72 -37.89
C LEU A 376 23.80 -12.58 -38.47
N VAL A 377 23.56 -12.20 -39.71
CA VAL A 377 24.18 -11.05 -40.35
C VAL A 377 23.19 -9.89 -40.36
N GLN A 378 23.60 -8.75 -39.82
CA GLN A 378 22.80 -7.52 -39.81
C GLN A 378 23.73 -6.32 -39.95
N ASP A 379 23.41 -5.43 -40.89
CA ASP A 379 24.24 -4.32 -41.28
C ASP A 379 25.68 -4.83 -41.58
N THR A 380 26.72 -4.26 -40.95
CA THR A 380 28.12 -4.64 -41.16
C THR A 380 28.60 -5.76 -40.22
N MET A 381 27.72 -6.34 -39.41
CA MET A 381 28.07 -7.27 -38.35
C MET A 381 27.58 -8.69 -38.65
N LYS A 382 28.36 -9.69 -38.24
CA LYS A 382 27.91 -11.08 -38.11
C LYS A 382 27.99 -11.53 -36.66
N TYR A 383 26.96 -12.22 -36.18
CA TYR A 383 26.87 -12.70 -34.81
C TYR A 383 26.77 -14.22 -34.81
N PRO A 384 27.67 -14.95 -34.11
CA PRO A 384 27.54 -16.41 -33.98
C PRO A 384 26.21 -16.81 -33.35
N VAL A 385 25.57 -17.87 -33.88
CA VAL A 385 24.29 -18.38 -33.38
C VAL A 385 24.39 -19.88 -33.15
N SER A 386 24.11 -20.32 -31.92
CA SER A 386 23.98 -21.75 -31.62
C SER A 386 22.70 -22.33 -32.24
N PRO A 387 22.68 -23.60 -32.70
CA PRO A 387 21.48 -24.24 -33.26
C PRO A 387 20.23 -24.12 -32.39
N ILE A 388 20.37 -24.28 -31.06
CA ILE A 388 19.24 -24.18 -30.14
C ILE A 388 18.72 -22.74 -30.03
N ILE A 389 19.63 -21.75 -30.10
CA ILE A 389 19.26 -20.33 -30.10
C ILE A 389 18.57 -19.96 -31.41
N ALA A 390 19.02 -20.49 -32.55
CA ALA A 390 18.33 -20.31 -33.82
C ALA A 390 16.88 -20.84 -33.76
N GLN A 391 16.68 -22.02 -33.17
CA GLN A 391 15.36 -22.61 -32.97
C GLN A 391 14.46 -21.73 -32.07
N ILE A 392 14.98 -21.20 -30.97
CA ILE A 392 14.21 -20.38 -30.00
C ILE A 392 13.93 -18.99 -30.56
N ASN A 393 14.96 -18.31 -31.08
CA ASN A 393 14.88 -16.90 -31.45
C ASN A 393 14.24 -16.70 -32.82
N PHE A 394 14.46 -17.63 -33.74
CA PHE A 394 14.11 -17.47 -35.16
C PHE A 394 13.41 -18.71 -35.76
N PRO A 395 12.35 -19.25 -35.13
CA PRO A 395 11.75 -20.54 -35.51
C PRO A 395 11.21 -20.57 -36.95
N ALA A 396 10.86 -19.41 -37.53
CA ALA A 396 10.31 -19.29 -38.88
C ALA A 396 11.30 -18.68 -39.90
N LYS A 397 12.54 -18.37 -39.51
CA LYS A 397 13.48 -17.66 -40.38
C LYS A 397 14.28 -18.67 -41.20
N GLU A 398 14.29 -18.48 -42.52
CA GLU A 398 15.07 -19.34 -43.42
C GLU A 398 16.58 -19.18 -43.16
N ILE A 399 17.28 -20.31 -43.16
CA ILE A 399 18.74 -20.36 -43.03
C ILE A 399 19.30 -20.58 -44.44
N GLN A 400 20.10 -19.62 -44.92
CA GLN A 400 20.71 -19.70 -46.24
C GLN A 400 22.18 -20.09 -46.15
N LEU A 401 22.71 -20.76 -47.19
CA LEU A 401 24.13 -21.07 -47.26
C LEU A 401 24.90 -19.81 -47.70
N LEU A 402 26.00 -19.48 -47.02
CA LEU A 402 26.92 -18.42 -47.42
C LEU A 402 28.34 -18.86 -47.12
N SER A 403 29.27 -18.64 -48.06
CA SER A 403 30.64 -19.13 -47.89
C SER A 403 31.38 -18.41 -46.77
N ILE A 404 32.35 -19.10 -46.16
CA ILE A 404 33.25 -18.51 -45.15
C ILE A 404 33.87 -17.20 -45.68
N THR A 405 34.36 -17.17 -46.92
CA THR A 405 34.98 -15.98 -47.53
C THR A 405 34.03 -14.79 -47.62
N GLU A 406 32.73 -15.02 -47.90
CA GLU A 406 31.74 -13.94 -47.90
C GLU A 406 31.39 -13.49 -46.47
N LEU A 407 31.31 -14.43 -45.52
CA LEU A 407 31.07 -14.12 -44.11
C LEU A 407 32.24 -13.35 -43.48
N GLU A 408 33.48 -13.56 -43.91
CA GLU A 408 34.67 -12.82 -43.43
C GLU A 408 34.65 -11.33 -43.76
N LYS A 409 33.78 -10.88 -44.68
CA LYS A 409 33.58 -9.45 -44.97
C LYS A 409 32.84 -8.70 -43.86
N TYR A 410 32.18 -9.41 -42.95
CA TYR A 410 31.42 -8.83 -41.83
C TYR A 410 32.22 -8.87 -40.53
N ILE A 411 32.07 -7.84 -39.70
CA ILE A 411 32.72 -7.74 -38.40
C ILE A 411 32.04 -8.72 -37.43
N THR A 412 32.82 -9.61 -36.80
CA THR A 412 32.29 -10.57 -35.83
C THR A 412 31.91 -9.87 -34.52
N GLY A 413 30.63 -9.90 -34.17
CA GLY A 413 30.11 -9.49 -32.86
C GLY A 413 30.00 -10.65 -31.87
N SER A 414 29.47 -10.35 -30.69
CA SER A 414 29.19 -11.35 -29.65
C SER A 414 28.14 -12.36 -30.11
N ALA A 415 28.17 -13.58 -29.56
CA ALA A 415 27.16 -14.58 -29.85
C ALA A 415 25.75 -14.07 -29.49
N VAL A 416 24.76 -14.43 -30.31
CA VAL A 416 23.36 -14.06 -30.06
C VAL A 416 22.88 -14.80 -28.80
N PRO A 417 22.38 -14.10 -27.76
CA PRO A 417 21.84 -14.74 -26.56
C PRO A 417 20.44 -15.29 -26.82
N ILE A 418 19.85 -16.00 -25.85
CA ILE A 418 18.44 -16.37 -25.90
C ILE A 418 17.61 -15.08 -25.90
N LYS A 419 16.57 -14.99 -26.74
CA LYS A 419 15.72 -13.79 -26.81
C LYS A 419 14.95 -13.58 -25.51
N ASP A 420 14.66 -12.32 -25.21
CA ASP A 420 13.69 -11.97 -24.17
C ASP A 420 12.28 -12.47 -24.53
N GLY A 421 11.49 -12.77 -23.50
CA GLY A 421 10.21 -13.46 -23.60
C GLY A 421 10.33 -14.98 -23.82
N ALA A 422 11.54 -15.55 -23.81
CA ALA A 422 11.73 -16.99 -23.96
C ALA A 422 11.39 -17.75 -22.67
N ILE A 423 10.82 -18.94 -22.85
CA ILE A 423 10.55 -19.92 -21.80
C ILE A 423 11.38 -21.16 -22.09
N ILE A 424 12.22 -21.55 -21.15
CA ILE A 424 13.18 -22.64 -21.32
C ILE A 424 13.25 -23.50 -20.06
N LYS A 425 13.83 -24.69 -20.20
CA LYS A 425 14.21 -25.54 -19.07
C LYS A 425 15.64 -26.02 -19.23
N ASN A 426 16.33 -26.30 -18.14
CA ASN A 426 17.64 -26.95 -18.22
C ASN A 426 17.50 -28.48 -18.31
N SER A 427 18.66 -29.17 -18.37
CA SER A 427 18.74 -30.63 -18.43
C SER A 427 18.12 -31.34 -17.21
N LYS A 428 18.02 -30.64 -16.06
CA LYS A 428 17.39 -31.13 -14.83
C LYS A 428 15.88 -30.88 -14.79
N GLY A 429 15.32 -30.22 -15.81
CA GLY A 429 13.91 -29.83 -15.86
C GLY A 429 13.57 -28.57 -15.05
N GLU A 430 14.57 -27.83 -14.55
CA GLU A 430 14.33 -26.56 -13.88
C GLU A 430 13.92 -25.49 -14.90
N LEU A 431 12.86 -24.74 -14.59
CA LEU A 431 12.25 -23.78 -15.51
C LEU A 431 12.83 -22.38 -15.33
N TYR A 432 13.11 -21.73 -16.46
CA TYR A 432 13.57 -20.36 -16.53
C TYR A 432 12.78 -19.57 -17.57
N VAL A 433 12.62 -18.28 -17.30
CA VAL A 433 12.19 -17.29 -18.30
C VAL A 433 13.32 -16.30 -18.54
N ILE A 434 13.46 -15.84 -19.78
CA ILE A 434 14.41 -14.80 -20.16
C ILE A 434 13.64 -13.49 -20.35
N SER A 435 14.07 -12.43 -19.69
CA SER A 435 13.41 -11.12 -19.71
C SER A 435 14.45 -10.05 -19.40
N ASP A 436 14.51 -8.99 -20.21
CA ASP A 436 15.55 -7.97 -20.15
C ASP A 436 16.98 -8.53 -19.94
N LYS A 437 17.29 -9.62 -20.65
CA LYS A 437 18.56 -10.38 -20.61
C LYS A 437 18.85 -11.12 -19.29
N GLU A 438 17.98 -11.03 -18.30
CA GLU A 438 18.07 -11.83 -17.08
C GLU A 438 17.43 -13.20 -17.27
N LYS A 439 18.00 -14.24 -16.63
CA LYS A 439 17.32 -15.51 -16.41
C LYS A 439 16.61 -15.47 -15.06
N ILE A 440 15.30 -15.71 -15.07
CA ILE A 440 14.50 -15.82 -13.85
C ILE A 440 14.13 -17.28 -13.64
N LYS A 441 14.54 -17.85 -12.51
CA LYS A 441 14.12 -19.21 -12.13
C LYS A 441 12.70 -19.18 -11.59
N ILE A 442 11.90 -20.16 -12.00
CA ILE A 442 10.57 -20.40 -11.45
C ILE A 442 10.64 -21.59 -10.49
N LYS A 443 10.24 -21.36 -9.23
CA LYS A 443 10.51 -22.28 -8.11
C LYS A 443 10.00 -23.70 -8.34
N ASP A 444 8.80 -23.86 -8.88
CA ASP A 444 8.20 -25.16 -9.18
C ASP A 444 7.23 -25.12 -10.36
N THR A 445 6.93 -26.30 -10.91
CA THR A 445 6.07 -26.49 -12.08
C THR A 445 4.63 -26.03 -11.84
N SER A 446 4.11 -26.15 -10.62
CA SER A 446 2.72 -25.74 -10.32
C SER A 446 2.59 -24.22 -10.38
N VAL A 447 3.57 -23.49 -9.84
CA VAL A 447 3.67 -22.03 -9.95
C VAL A 447 3.80 -21.63 -11.41
N PHE A 448 4.64 -22.33 -12.19
CA PHE A 448 4.77 -22.07 -13.62
C PHE A 448 3.43 -22.17 -14.36
N ILE A 449 2.74 -23.32 -14.23
CA ILE A 449 1.48 -23.59 -14.95
C ILE A 449 0.41 -22.57 -14.56
N LYS A 450 0.34 -22.16 -13.29
CA LYS A 450 -0.63 -21.16 -12.83
C LYS A 450 -0.41 -19.77 -13.45
N ILE A 451 0.83 -19.42 -13.78
CA ILE A 451 1.18 -18.09 -14.34
C ILE A 451 1.15 -18.10 -15.87
N PHE A 452 1.85 -19.07 -16.47
CA PHE A 452 2.13 -19.11 -17.90
C PHE A 452 1.20 -20.06 -18.66
N GLY A 453 0.52 -20.97 -17.95
CA GLY A 453 -0.34 -21.98 -18.53
C GLY A 453 0.38 -23.28 -18.90
N GLU A 454 -0.40 -24.36 -18.97
CA GLU A 454 0.07 -25.69 -19.38
C GLU A 454 0.65 -25.73 -20.80
N PRO A 455 0.08 -25.03 -21.81
CA PRO A 455 0.67 -25.01 -23.16
C PRO A 455 2.09 -24.44 -23.18
N LYS A 456 2.36 -23.40 -22.38
CA LYS A 456 3.71 -22.81 -22.28
C LYS A 456 4.69 -23.78 -21.65
N TYR A 457 4.27 -24.51 -20.62
CA TYR A 457 5.08 -25.54 -19.99
C TYR A 457 5.46 -26.64 -20.98
N ALA A 458 4.48 -27.14 -21.74
CA ALA A 458 4.70 -28.17 -22.76
C ALA A 458 5.65 -27.71 -23.87
N SER A 459 5.61 -26.42 -24.24
CA SER A 459 6.46 -25.82 -25.27
C SER A 459 7.89 -25.47 -24.81
N ALA A 460 8.18 -25.56 -23.50
CA ALA A 460 9.47 -25.13 -22.97
C ALA A 460 10.62 -26.02 -23.49
N ILE A 461 11.57 -25.38 -24.19
CA ILE A 461 12.70 -26.03 -24.85
C ILE A 461 13.80 -26.31 -23.81
N THR A 462 14.38 -27.52 -23.87
CA THR A 462 15.54 -27.88 -23.04
C THR A 462 16.81 -27.24 -23.60
N VAL A 463 17.51 -26.46 -22.79
CA VAL A 463 18.73 -25.74 -23.16
C VAL A 463 19.89 -26.14 -22.25
N PRO A 464 21.12 -26.31 -22.77
CA PRO A 464 22.32 -26.54 -21.95
C PRO A 464 22.59 -25.40 -20.96
N ASP A 465 23.04 -25.73 -19.75
CA ASP A 465 23.33 -24.75 -18.70
C ASP A 465 24.36 -23.70 -19.14
N GLU A 466 25.32 -24.05 -20.00
CA GLU A 466 26.32 -23.09 -20.53
C GLU A 466 25.70 -21.96 -21.36
N ILE A 467 24.60 -22.22 -22.07
CA ILE A 467 23.87 -21.21 -22.86
C ILE A 467 22.96 -20.39 -21.95
N ILE A 468 22.31 -21.03 -20.98
CA ILE A 468 21.47 -20.36 -19.98
C ILE A 468 22.31 -19.41 -19.12
N ASN A 469 23.52 -19.83 -18.73
CA ASN A 469 24.36 -19.10 -17.78
C ASN A 469 25.07 -17.87 -18.36
N VAL A 470 24.92 -17.60 -19.66
CA VAL A 470 25.29 -16.31 -20.26
C VAL A 470 24.41 -15.17 -19.72
N HIS A 471 23.18 -15.49 -19.32
CA HIS A 471 22.25 -14.54 -18.73
C HIS A 471 22.51 -14.37 -17.23
N GLU A 472 22.48 -13.11 -16.78
CA GLU A 472 22.54 -12.75 -15.35
C GLU A 472 21.31 -13.27 -14.62
N SER A 473 21.46 -13.63 -13.34
CA SER A 473 20.35 -14.17 -12.55
C SER A 473 19.44 -13.04 -12.08
N GLY A 474 18.19 -13.03 -12.54
CA GLY A 474 17.16 -12.11 -12.07
C GLY A 474 16.44 -12.59 -10.80
N LEU A 475 15.44 -11.83 -10.36
CA LEU A 475 14.63 -12.17 -9.20
C LEU A 475 13.71 -13.37 -9.48
N ASN A 476 13.94 -14.47 -8.76
CA ASN A 476 13.16 -15.70 -8.89
C ASN A 476 11.67 -15.51 -8.60
N ILE A 477 10.83 -16.28 -9.31
CA ILE A 477 9.38 -16.33 -9.11
C ILE A 477 9.02 -17.50 -8.19
N ALA A 478 8.29 -17.21 -7.11
CA ALA A 478 7.85 -18.20 -6.14
C ALA A 478 6.47 -17.85 -5.54
N TYR A 479 5.51 -17.40 -6.36
CA TYR A 479 4.23 -16.91 -5.82
C TYR A 479 3.54 -17.91 -4.89
N ILE A 480 2.97 -17.38 -3.80
CA ILE A 480 2.08 -18.14 -2.91
C ILE A 480 0.83 -18.60 -3.67
N ASP A 481 0.30 -19.77 -3.31
CA ASP A 481 -1.01 -20.17 -3.76
C ASP A 481 -2.11 -19.52 -2.90
N ASP A 482 -2.48 -18.30 -3.29
CA ASP A 482 -3.55 -17.52 -2.68
C ASP A 482 -4.98 -18.00 -3.02
N SER A 483 -5.11 -19.09 -3.80
CA SER A 483 -6.42 -19.69 -4.09
C SER A 483 -6.85 -20.72 -3.05
N LEU A 484 -5.90 -21.26 -2.28
CA LEU A 484 -6.18 -22.23 -1.23
C LEU A 484 -7.09 -21.59 -0.19
N GLN A 485 -8.26 -22.18 -0.02
CA GLN A 485 -9.19 -21.83 1.05
C GLN A 485 -9.00 -22.81 2.21
N ASP A 486 -9.39 -22.38 3.40
CA ASP A 486 -9.49 -23.31 4.51
C ASP A 486 -10.51 -24.38 4.16
N SER A 487 -10.13 -25.65 4.33
CA SER A 487 -10.98 -26.78 3.96
C SER A 487 -12.36 -26.63 4.60
N ASN A 488 -13.38 -26.41 3.76
CA ASN A 488 -14.77 -26.68 4.13
C ASN A 488 -14.89 -28.20 4.31
N THR A 489 -14.54 -28.70 5.49
CA THR A 489 -14.84 -30.08 5.87
C THR A 489 -16.36 -30.25 5.95
N SER A 490 -16.90 -31.25 5.24
CA SER A 490 -18.26 -31.74 5.44
C SER A 490 -18.30 -33.26 5.21
N PRO A 491 -19.15 -34.04 5.89
CA PRO A 491 -19.44 -34.08 7.31
C PRO A 491 -18.84 -35.36 7.93
N GLY A 492 -17.73 -35.25 8.66
CA GLY A 492 -17.45 -36.20 9.74
C GLY A 492 -18.26 -35.73 10.93
N THR A 493 -19.47 -36.30 11.12
CA THR A 493 -20.47 -35.92 12.15
C THR A 493 -20.27 -34.48 12.64
N ILE A 494 -20.56 -33.50 11.76
CA ILE A 494 -20.19 -32.09 11.99
C ILE A 494 -20.75 -31.68 13.34
N ARG A 495 -19.86 -31.34 14.27
CA ARG A 495 -20.25 -30.46 15.37
C ARG A 495 -20.61 -29.13 14.72
N PRO A 496 -21.86 -28.66 14.81
CA PRO A 496 -22.26 -27.40 14.21
C PRO A 496 -21.25 -26.31 14.55
N THR A 497 -20.70 -25.63 13.54
CA THR A 497 -19.75 -24.53 13.73
C THR A 497 -20.52 -23.25 13.97
N TYR A 498 -20.13 -22.49 14.99
CA TYR A 498 -20.78 -21.24 15.36
C TYR A 498 -19.79 -20.11 15.08
N LEU A 499 -19.90 -19.53 13.89
CA LEU A 499 -19.11 -18.37 13.47
C LEU A 499 -20.08 -17.21 13.26
N ALA A 500 -19.65 -16.00 13.61
CA ALA A 500 -20.49 -14.83 13.59
C ALA A 500 -19.70 -13.61 13.10
N SER A 501 -20.30 -12.77 12.27
CA SER A 501 -19.75 -11.45 11.93
C SER A 501 -20.75 -10.34 12.22
N LEU A 502 -20.27 -9.23 12.77
CA LEU A 502 -21.09 -8.05 13.01
C LEU A 502 -21.49 -7.40 11.68
N GLU A 503 -22.78 -7.29 11.40
CA GLU A 503 -23.31 -6.61 10.20
C GLU A 503 -23.64 -5.15 10.49
N GLY A 504 -24.18 -4.86 11.68
CA GLY A 504 -24.62 -3.51 12.00
C GLY A 504 -24.99 -3.31 13.46
N VAL A 505 -24.95 -2.06 13.88
CA VAL A 505 -25.42 -1.58 15.18
C VAL A 505 -26.26 -0.33 14.94
N SER A 506 -27.48 -0.31 15.46
CA SER A 506 -28.41 0.81 15.33
C SER A 506 -28.89 1.27 16.71
N PRO A 507 -28.81 2.57 17.04
CA PRO A 507 -28.21 3.63 16.23
C PRO A 507 -26.68 3.51 16.12
N GLU A 508 -26.13 3.95 14.99
CA GLU A 508 -24.69 3.87 14.69
C GLU A 508 -23.82 4.72 15.65
N SER A 509 -24.39 5.82 16.15
CA SER A 509 -23.81 6.68 17.18
C SER A 509 -24.67 6.68 18.43
N LEU A 510 -24.10 6.22 19.56
CA LEU A 510 -24.78 6.17 20.85
C LEU A 510 -24.37 7.36 21.70
N VAL A 511 -25.25 8.37 21.75
CA VAL A 511 -25.15 9.47 22.71
C VAL A 511 -26.15 9.20 23.83
N LEU A 512 -25.65 8.89 25.01
CA LEU A 512 -26.47 8.62 26.18
C LEU A 512 -26.30 9.72 27.22
N PHE A 513 -27.34 9.96 27.99
CA PHE A 513 -27.28 10.84 29.14
C PHE A 513 -27.01 10.05 30.41
N TYR A 514 -26.33 10.67 31.38
CA TYR A 514 -26.03 10.07 32.68
C TYR A 514 -27.27 9.36 33.27
N GLY A 515 -27.17 8.05 33.50
CA GLY A 515 -28.24 7.20 34.05
C GLY A 515 -29.37 6.83 33.08
N ALA A 516 -29.32 7.24 31.81
CA ALA A 516 -30.28 6.84 30.79
C ALA A 516 -29.99 5.43 30.25
N SER A 517 -31.04 4.76 29.81
CA SER A 517 -30.96 3.49 29.09
C SER A 517 -31.58 3.67 27.70
N THR A 518 -30.94 3.15 26.66
CA THR A 518 -31.52 3.07 25.32
C THR A 518 -31.44 1.65 24.79
N ASN A 519 -32.44 1.23 24.03
CA ASN A 519 -32.31 -0.01 23.29
C ASN A 519 -31.38 0.18 22.10
N VAL A 520 -30.50 -0.78 21.90
CA VAL A 520 -29.63 -0.90 20.73
C VAL A 520 -30.00 -2.16 20.00
N THR A 521 -30.13 -2.03 18.68
CA THR A 521 -30.35 -3.15 17.78
C THR A 521 -29.00 -3.55 17.19
N ILE A 522 -28.64 -4.82 17.33
CA ILE A 522 -27.40 -5.37 16.80
C ILE A 522 -27.76 -6.47 15.82
N THR A 523 -27.29 -6.33 14.60
CA THR A 523 -27.44 -7.34 13.55
C THR A 523 -26.13 -8.09 13.38
N ILE A 524 -26.20 -9.41 13.51
CA ILE A 524 -25.05 -10.30 13.43
C ILE A 524 -25.37 -11.38 12.42
N ARG A 525 -24.51 -11.56 11.42
CA ARG A 525 -24.64 -12.65 10.46
C ARG A 525 -24.14 -13.95 11.09
N ASN A 526 -24.89 -15.02 10.89
CA ASN A 526 -24.45 -16.37 11.18
C ASN A 526 -23.56 -16.84 10.03
N ASN A 527 -22.26 -16.87 10.24
CA ASN A 527 -21.28 -17.35 9.25
C ASN A 527 -20.94 -18.83 9.49
N GLY A 528 -21.53 -19.44 10.52
CA GLY A 528 -21.33 -20.83 10.90
C GLY A 528 -22.28 -21.76 10.17
N SER A 529 -22.05 -23.07 10.31
CA SER A 529 -22.95 -24.11 9.79
C SER A 529 -24.09 -24.44 10.75
N ALA A 530 -23.99 -24.01 12.02
CA ALA A 530 -25.01 -24.21 13.04
C ALA A 530 -26.28 -23.41 12.76
N LEU A 531 -27.44 -24.04 12.85
CA LEU A 531 -28.71 -23.32 12.96
C LEU A 531 -28.79 -22.69 14.36
N TRP A 532 -28.84 -21.36 14.44
CA TRP A 532 -28.96 -20.69 15.73
C TRP A 532 -30.41 -20.76 16.20
N LYS A 533 -30.58 -21.13 17.47
CA LYS A 533 -31.85 -21.08 18.20
C LYS A 533 -31.71 -20.09 19.35
N SER A 534 -32.79 -19.38 19.66
CA SER A 534 -32.79 -18.39 20.74
C SER A 534 -32.52 -18.99 22.12
N SER A 535 -32.68 -20.32 22.30
CA SER A 535 -32.28 -21.04 23.52
C SER A 535 -30.77 -21.22 23.68
N ASP A 536 -30.01 -21.14 22.58
CA ASP A 536 -28.63 -21.61 22.51
C ASP A 536 -27.63 -20.50 22.22
N ILE A 537 -28.09 -19.34 21.76
CA ILE A 537 -27.26 -18.17 21.43
C ILE A 537 -27.83 -16.95 22.12
N TRP A 538 -26.96 -16.20 22.78
CA TRP A 538 -27.32 -14.94 23.40
C TRP A 538 -26.17 -13.96 23.32
N LEU A 539 -26.51 -12.69 23.41
CA LEU A 539 -25.59 -11.59 23.47
C LEU A 539 -25.55 -11.06 24.92
N GLU A 540 -24.35 -10.77 25.40
CA GLU A 540 -24.12 -10.07 26.67
C GLU A 540 -23.32 -8.78 26.42
N THR A 541 -23.38 -7.86 27.38
CA THR A 541 -22.54 -6.66 27.38
C THR A 541 -21.61 -6.69 28.59
N GLN A 542 -20.45 -6.03 28.48
CA GLN A 542 -19.49 -5.97 29.59
C GLN A 542 -20.05 -5.37 30.89
N ASN A 543 -21.14 -4.59 30.81
CA ASN A 543 -21.73 -3.86 31.94
C ASN A 543 -23.09 -4.42 32.39
N ASP A 544 -23.65 -5.38 31.67
CA ASP A 544 -24.90 -6.09 32.01
C ASP A 544 -24.76 -7.57 31.60
N PRO A 545 -24.70 -8.50 32.57
CA PRO A 545 -24.60 -9.93 32.32
C PRO A 545 -25.93 -10.57 31.88
N ALA A 546 -27.01 -9.78 31.69
CA ALA A 546 -28.26 -10.28 31.17
C ALA A 546 -28.08 -10.91 29.77
N ARG A 547 -28.68 -12.09 29.58
CA ARG A 547 -28.66 -12.80 28.31
C ARG A 547 -29.74 -12.25 27.40
N HIS A 548 -29.35 -11.66 26.28
CA HIS A 548 -30.27 -11.16 25.27
C HIS A 548 -30.31 -12.10 24.07
N THR A 549 -31.49 -12.61 23.74
CA THR A 549 -31.70 -13.49 22.58
C THR A 549 -32.05 -12.68 21.34
N PHE A 550 -31.83 -13.25 20.16
CA PHE A 550 -32.25 -12.65 18.90
C PHE A 550 -33.77 -12.82 18.68
N ILE A 551 -34.36 -12.00 17.81
CA ILE A 551 -35.81 -11.87 17.61
C ILE A 551 -36.35 -12.96 16.67
N GLU A 552 -35.54 -13.41 15.72
CA GLU A 552 -35.90 -14.44 14.76
C GLU A 552 -36.17 -15.79 15.47
N SER A 553 -37.04 -16.61 14.89
CA SER A 553 -37.36 -17.93 15.48
C SER A 553 -36.18 -18.91 15.40
N GLN A 554 -35.37 -18.78 14.35
CA GLN A 554 -34.12 -19.49 14.11
C GLN A 554 -33.31 -18.70 13.06
N VAL A 555 -31.99 -18.82 13.06
CA VAL A 555 -31.12 -18.14 12.08
C VAL A 555 -30.20 -19.15 11.43
N ALA A 556 -30.42 -19.43 10.15
CA ALA A 556 -29.64 -20.37 9.37
C ALA A 556 -28.30 -19.75 8.93
N SER A 557 -27.43 -20.57 8.33
CA SER A 557 -26.15 -20.11 7.79
C SER A 557 -26.36 -19.02 6.74
N GLY A 558 -25.62 -17.93 6.85
CA GLY A 558 -25.71 -16.75 5.99
C GLY A 558 -26.81 -15.76 6.39
N GLU A 559 -27.76 -16.14 7.26
CA GLU A 559 -28.84 -15.27 7.72
C GLU A 559 -28.40 -14.36 8.87
N ILE A 560 -29.23 -13.36 9.17
CA ILE A 560 -28.94 -12.31 10.15
C ILE A 560 -29.79 -12.54 11.39
N ALA A 561 -29.15 -12.56 12.54
CA ALA A 561 -29.76 -12.52 13.85
C ALA A 561 -29.85 -11.06 14.33
N THR A 562 -31.02 -10.65 14.79
CA THR A 562 -31.27 -9.31 15.30
C THR A 562 -31.46 -9.35 16.81
N PHE A 563 -30.54 -8.76 17.55
CA PHE A 563 -30.62 -8.62 19.01
C PHE A 563 -31.12 -7.22 19.35
N THR A 564 -32.01 -7.12 20.33
CA THR A 564 -32.37 -5.83 20.93
C THR A 564 -32.11 -5.90 22.42
N LEU A 565 -31.25 -5.02 22.90
CA LEU A 565 -30.87 -4.96 24.31
C LEU A 565 -30.75 -3.52 24.81
N PRO A 566 -31.13 -3.26 26.07
CA PRO A 566 -30.92 -1.98 26.71
C PRO A 566 -29.44 -1.78 27.03
N ILE A 567 -28.88 -0.66 26.63
CA ILE A 567 -27.58 -0.19 27.08
C ILE A 567 -27.79 0.91 28.11
N GLN A 568 -27.30 0.67 29.31
CA GLN A 568 -27.25 1.69 30.36
C GLN A 568 -26.00 2.55 30.22
N SER A 569 -26.18 3.86 30.36
CA SER A 569 -25.08 4.81 30.40
C SER A 569 -24.13 4.55 31.58
N PRO A 570 -22.81 4.50 31.36
CA PRO A 570 -21.80 4.57 32.41
C PRO A 570 -21.99 5.77 33.35
N GLN A 571 -21.52 5.64 34.60
CA GLN A 571 -21.63 6.65 35.67
C GLN A 571 -20.58 7.78 35.56
N THR A 572 -19.86 7.87 34.44
CA THR A 572 -18.83 8.88 34.18
C THR A 572 -19.06 9.45 32.79
N ALA A 573 -19.11 10.79 32.68
CA ALA A 573 -19.26 11.46 31.39
C ALA A 573 -17.97 11.38 30.57
N GLY A 574 -18.11 11.28 29.25
CA GLY A 574 -17.01 11.09 28.33
C GLY A 574 -17.27 9.99 27.32
N LEU A 575 -16.23 9.65 26.55
CA LEU A 575 -16.27 8.54 25.61
C LEU A 575 -15.99 7.25 26.38
N THR A 576 -16.97 6.37 26.50
CA THR A 576 -16.80 5.09 27.19
C THR A 576 -16.96 3.93 26.22
N PRO A 577 -15.99 2.99 26.16
CA PRO A 577 -16.16 1.78 25.37
C PRO A 577 -17.17 0.85 26.04
N ILE A 578 -18.03 0.24 25.24
CA ILE A 578 -18.92 -0.84 25.63
C ILE A 578 -18.57 -2.04 24.76
N GLY A 579 -18.13 -3.11 25.41
CA GLY A 579 -17.90 -4.40 24.77
C GLY A 579 -19.18 -5.23 24.72
N PHE A 580 -19.38 -5.90 23.60
CA PHE A 580 -20.42 -6.91 23.39
C PHE A 580 -19.75 -8.24 23.14
N SER A 581 -20.37 -9.28 23.67
CA SER A 581 -19.90 -10.64 23.57
C SER A 581 -21.07 -11.52 23.19
N LEU A 582 -20.98 -12.17 22.03
CA LEU A 582 -21.91 -13.18 21.60
C LEU A 582 -21.45 -14.53 22.14
N TYR A 583 -22.34 -15.24 22.81
CA TYR A 583 -22.08 -16.53 23.41
C TYR A 583 -22.99 -17.60 22.82
N ARG A 584 -22.48 -18.83 22.85
CA ARG A 584 -23.28 -20.03 22.64
C ARG A 584 -23.29 -20.92 23.87
N ASN A 585 -24.37 -21.69 24.02
CA ASN A 585 -24.44 -22.79 24.96
C ASN A 585 -23.71 -24.00 24.36
N ASN A 586 -22.51 -24.27 24.85
CA ASN A 586 -21.77 -25.48 24.53
C ASN A 586 -21.90 -26.47 25.69
N SER A 587 -22.89 -27.36 25.61
CA SER A 587 -23.11 -28.45 26.58
C SER A 587 -23.22 -27.98 28.03
N GLY A 588 -23.89 -26.85 28.28
CA GLY A 588 -24.07 -26.27 29.61
C GLY A 588 -23.02 -25.22 29.99
N SER A 589 -21.97 -25.03 29.18
CA SER A 589 -20.96 -23.99 29.35
C SER A 589 -21.12 -22.87 28.32
N ALA A 590 -20.90 -21.62 28.75
CA ALA A 590 -20.94 -20.46 27.86
C ALA A 590 -19.63 -20.35 27.08
N GLU A 591 -19.70 -20.36 25.75
CA GLU A 591 -18.54 -20.20 24.86
C GLU A 591 -18.69 -18.92 24.05
N ASN A 592 -17.72 -18.01 24.14
CA ASN A 592 -17.71 -16.76 23.38
C ASN A 592 -17.38 -17.05 21.91
N ILE A 593 -18.20 -16.56 20.99
CA ILE A 593 -18.06 -16.80 19.55
C ILE A 593 -17.84 -15.53 18.72
N LEU A 594 -18.09 -14.35 19.30
CA LEU A 594 -17.77 -13.05 18.69
C LEU A 594 -17.69 -11.99 19.80
N SER A 595 -16.66 -11.15 19.79
CA SER A 595 -16.56 -9.98 20.67
C SER A 595 -16.29 -8.73 19.86
N PHE A 596 -16.98 -7.64 20.15
CA PHE A 596 -16.79 -6.36 19.46
C PHE A 596 -17.08 -5.18 20.38
N GLY A 597 -16.48 -4.03 20.09
CA GLY A 597 -16.65 -2.80 20.88
C GLY A 597 -17.42 -1.72 20.12
N ARG A 598 -18.16 -0.89 20.86
CA ARG A 598 -18.64 0.42 20.43
C ARG A 598 -18.31 1.48 21.46
N PHE A 599 -18.24 2.74 21.04
CA PHE A 599 -18.13 3.85 21.96
C PHE A 599 -19.51 4.46 22.20
N VAL A 600 -19.79 4.76 23.46
CA VAL A 600 -20.93 5.59 23.87
C VAL A 600 -20.38 6.94 24.32
N ILE A 601 -20.96 8.01 23.80
CA ILE A 601 -20.72 9.36 24.30
C ILE A 601 -21.70 9.60 25.44
N VAL A 602 -21.20 9.60 26.68
CA VAL A 602 -22.01 9.90 27.86
C VAL A 602 -21.97 11.40 28.12
N GLN A 603 -23.10 12.06 27.95
CA GLN A 603 -23.31 13.46 28.30
C GLN A 603 -24.04 13.57 29.63
N TYR A 604 -23.86 14.69 30.34
CA TYR A 604 -24.67 14.94 31.52
C TYR A 604 -26.10 15.28 31.10
N ALA A 605 -27.09 14.57 31.66
CA ALA A 605 -28.51 14.86 31.44
C ALA A 605 -28.87 16.31 31.81
N ASP A 606 -28.17 16.85 32.80
CA ASP A 606 -28.23 18.24 33.22
C ASP A 606 -26.89 18.91 33.02
N SER A 607 -26.78 19.63 31.92
CA SER A 607 -25.59 20.36 31.55
C SER A 607 -25.90 21.80 31.21
N ALA A 608 -24.88 22.62 31.29
CA ALA A 608 -24.92 24.04 31.09
C ALA A 608 -23.68 24.44 30.31
N LYS A 609 -23.85 25.36 29.36
CA LYS A 609 -22.73 25.92 28.59
C LYS A 609 -22.60 27.40 28.88
N ILE A 610 -21.39 27.85 29.17
CA ILE A 610 -21.15 29.28 29.39
C ILE A 610 -21.06 29.96 28.03
N ILE A 611 -21.96 30.93 27.82
CA ILE A 611 -22.06 31.64 26.55
C ILE A 611 -21.21 32.90 26.58
N SER A 612 -21.26 33.65 27.68
CA SER A 612 -20.44 34.85 27.86
C SER A 612 -20.37 35.27 29.33
N HIS A 613 -19.34 36.02 29.69
CA HIS A 613 -19.22 36.69 30.97
C HIS A 613 -18.40 37.98 30.84
N ASN A 614 -18.50 38.87 31.82
CA ASN A 614 -17.64 40.05 31.96
C ASN A 614 -16.79 40.04 33.24
N ILE A 615 -16.57 38.85 33.85
CA ILE A 615 -15.69 38.70 35.03
C ILE A 615 -14.32 39.33 34.74
N PRO A 616 -13.88 40.32 35.54
CA PRO A 616 -12.61 41.00 35.31
C PRO A 616 -11.43 40.08 35.66
N VAL A 617 -10.33 40.23 34.92
CA VAL A 617 -9.07 39.53 35.21
C VAL A 617 -8.31 40.14 36.40
N ALA A 618 -8.58 41.40 36.73
CA ALA A 618 -7.97 42.10 37.86
C ALA A 618 -8.89 43.19 38.44
N VAL A 619 -8.76 43.45 39.74
CA VAL A 619 -9.53 44.44 40.53
C VAL A 619 -8.65 45.07 41.58
N ARG A 620 -8.98 46.26 42.09
CA ARG A 620 -8.28 46.85 43.26
C ARG A 620 -9.07 46.66 44.54
N ASN A 621 -8.39 46.45 45.65
CA ASN A 621 -9.02 46.26 46.97
C ASN A 621 -9.65 47.53 47.57
N ILE A 622 -9.60 48.65 46.84
CA ILE A 622 -10.28 49.91 47.14
C ILE A 622 -11.49 50.17 46.23
N TRP A 623 -11.70 49.36 45.19
CA TRP A 623 -12.81 49.57 44.25
C TRP A 623 -14.16 49.29 44.91
N LYS A 624 -15.18 49.99 44.41
CA LYS A 624 -16.58 49.65 44.71
C LYS A 624 -16.89 48.24 44.16
N PRO A 625 -17.88 47.52 44.71
CA PRO A 625 -18.30 46.22 44.18
C PRO A 625 -18.58 46.28 42.68
N ILE A 626 -18.10 45.26 41.96
CA ILE A 626 -18.07 45.27 40.49
C ILE A 626 -19.19 44.39 39.95
N SER A 627 -20.06 44.94 39.10
CA SER A 627 -21.14 44.19 38.47
C SER A 627 -20.63 43.18 37.44
N VAL A 628 -20.99 41.93 37.66
CA VAL A 628 -20.73 40.78 36.81
C VAL A 628 -22.05 40.28 36.23
N ILE A 629 -22.02 39.94 34.94
CA ILE A 629 -23.08 39.26 34.22
C ILE A 629 -22.48 37.98 33.64
N VAL A 630 -23.10 36.84 33.92
CA VAL A 630 -22.77 35.55 33.32
C VAL A 630 -24.01 35.03 32.58
N LYS A 631 -23.86 34.76 31.28
CA LYS A 631 -24.89 34.14 30.46
C LYS A 631 -24.59 32.66 30.30
N ILE A 632 -25.50 31.82 30.78
CA ILE A 632 -25.34 30.36 30.78
C ILE A 632 -26.52 29.74 30.03
N LYS A 633 -26.23 28.95 29.01
CA LYS A 633 -27.23 28.20 28.24
C LYS A 633 -27.56 26.90 28.95
N ASN A 634 -28.86 26.63 29.12
CA ASN A 634 -29.35 25.34 29.57
C ASN A 634 -29.17 24.32 28.45
N ASN A 635 -28.25 23.38 28.63
CA ASN A 635 -28.01 22.25 27.74
C ASN A 635 -28.55 20.94 28.34
N SER A 636 -29.36 21.00 29.40
CA SER A 636 -30.11 19.85 29.89
C SER A 636 -30.99 19.29 28.78
N THR A 637 -31.26 17.99 28.85
CA THR A 637 -32.07 17.29 27.85
C THR A 637 -33.54 17.64 27.91
N SER A 638 -34.07 17.64 29.13
CA SER A 638 -35.49 17.84 29.40
C SER A 638 -35.74 18.73 30.62
N THR A 639 -34.72 18.98 31.44
CA THR A 639 -34.88 19.70 32.71
C THR A 639 -34.93 21.21 32.49
N PRO A 640 -36.08 21.88 32.75
CA PRO A 640 -36.10 23.32 32.82
C PRO A 640 -35.48 23.80 34.13
N TRP A 641 -34.82 24.95 34.08
CA TRP A 641 -34.35 25.65 35.28
C TRP A 641 -35.42 26.64 35.72
N LEU A 642 -35.80 26.57 36.99
CA LEU A 642 -36.74 27.54 37.57
C LEU A 642 -35.95 28.69 38.19
N SER A 643 -36.36 29.91 37.89
CA SER A 643 -35.83 31.11 38.55
C SER A 643 -36.04 31.00 40.06
N ARG A 644 -35.10 31.55 40.84
CA ARG A 644 -35.01 31.45 42.32
C ARG A 644 -34.80 30.03 42.88
N LYS A 645 -34.90 28.98 42.07
CA LYS A 645 -34.54 27.60 42.44
C LYS A 645 -33.27 27.12 41.76
N THR A 646 -32.72 27.92 40.84
CA THR A 646 -31.43 27.66 40.19
C THR A 646 -30.41 28.65 40.74
N ALA A 647 -29.43 28.16 41.49
CA ALA A 647 -28.41 28.96 42.15
C ALA A 647 -27.08 28.85 41.40
N LEU A 648 -26.56 29.99 40.95
CA LEU A 648 -25.14 30.10 40.62
C LEU A 648 -24.40 30.37 41.93
N GLU A 649 -23.48 29.48 42.27
CA GLU A 649 -22.69 29.52 43.49
C GLU A 649 -21.23 29.86 43.19
N LEU A 650 -20.53 30.45 44.16
CA LEU A 650 -19.13 30.85 44.03
C LEU A 650 -18.31 30.55 45.29
N TYR A 651 -17.27 29.75 45.09
CA TYR A 651 -16.32 29.31 46.10
C TYR A 651 -14.89 29.81 45.78
N ASP A 652 -14.02 29.76 46.79
CA ASP A 652 -12.58 29.97 46.62
C ASP A 652 -11.86 28.69 46.12
N GLY A 653 -10.56 28.79 45.87
CA GLY A 653 -9.75 27.67 45.39
C GLY A 653 -9.73 26.43 46.32
N SER A 654 -10.00 26.61 47.61
CA SER A 654 -10.09 25.54 48.62
C SER A 654 -11.50 24.95 48.76
N GLY A 655 -12.49 25.51 48.06
CA GLY A 655 -13.90 25.10 48.16
C GLY A 655 -14.66 25.76 49.32
N LYS A 656 -14.09 26.76 49.99
CA LYS A 656 -14.80 27.57 51.00
C LYS A 656 -15.54 28.72 50.33
N ALA A 657 -16.46 29.35 51.05
CA ALA A 657 -17.18 30.52 50.55
C ALA A 657 -16.20 31.62 50.07
N SER A 658 -16.47 32.18 48.90
CA SER A 658 -15.56 33.12 48.25
C SER A 658 -15.30 34.37 49.11
N PRO A 659 -14.05 34.86 49.17
CA PRO A 659 -13.72 36.11 49.86
C PRO A 659 -14.34 37.35 49.20
N PHE A 660 -14.86 37.22 47.97
CA PHE A 660 -15.52 38.31 47.24
C PHE A 660 -17.01 38.48 47.58
N TYR A 661 -17.50 37.83 48.63
CA TYR A 661 -18.88 37.90 49.08
C TYR A 661 -19.35 39.35 49.25
N ASP A 662 -20.41 39.73 48.54
CA ASP A 662 -21.10 41.00 48.73
C ASP A 662 -22.43 40.79 49.47
N PRO A 663 -22.51 41.12 50.77
CA PRO A 663 -23.74 40.91 51.54
C PRO A 663 -24.90 41.80 51.09
N ASN A 664 -24.66 42.83 50.27
CA ASN A 664 -25.71 43.73 49.78
C ASN A 664 -26.38 43.24 48.50
N ASP A 665 -25.83 42.22 47.84
CA ASP A 665 -26.28 41.77 46.52
C ASP A 665 -26.46 40.25 46.43
N TRP A 666 -25.52 39.47 46.97
CA TRP A 666 -25.60 38.01 46.90
C TRP A 666 -26.79 37.49 47.68
N VAL A 667 -27.46 36.47 47.13
CA VAL A 667 -28.62 35.82 47.76
C VAL A 667 -28.25 35.24 49.12
N ARG A 668 -27.07 34.62 49.22
CA ARG A 668 -26.41 34.20 50.46
C ARG A 668 -24.92 34.00 50.20
N LYS A 669 -24.15 33.69 51.24
CA LYS A 669 -22.68 33.65 51.20
C LYS A 669 -22.08 32.82 50.07
N GLU A 670 -22.72 31.74 49.67
CA GLU A 670 -22.26 30.87 48.58
C GLU A 670 -23.01 31.11 47.27
N VAL A 671 -24.21 31.73 47.28
CA VAL A 671 -25.07 31.90 46.10
C VAL A 671 -25.01 33.33 45.60
N VAL A 672 -24.32 33.52 44.47
CA VAL A 672 -24.12 34.85 43.89
C VAL A 672 -25.38 35.37 43.20
N SER A 673 -26.11 34.51 42.49
CA SER A 673 -27.26 34.92 41.69
C SER A 673 -28.16 33.74 41.36
N VAL A 674 -29.40 34.06 40.98
CA VAL A 674 -30.36 33.16 40.31
C VAL A 674 -30.68 33.71 38.91
N PRO A 675 -31.35 32.97 38.00
CA PRO A 675 -31.75 33.51 36.69
C PRO A 675 -32.68 34.72 36.84
N LEU A 676 -32.35 35.83 36.18
CA LEU A 676 -33.10 37.09 36.28
C LEU A 676 -33.93 37.42 35.03
N ASN A 677 -33.57 36.87 33.87
CA ASN A 677 -34.17 37.23 32.59
C ASN A 677 -35.46 36.46 32.25
N LYS A 678 -35.69 35.29 32.85
CA LYS A 678 -36.94 34.52 32.69
C LYS A 678 -37.26 33.75 33.97
N THR A 679 -38.53 33.47 34.20
CA THR A 679 -39.01 32.64 35.33
C THR A 679 -38.72 31.16 35.13
N THR A 680 -38.66 30.69 33.89
CA THR A 680 -38.31 29.32 33.49
C THR A 680 -37.34 29.37 32.32
N ILE A 681 -36.25 28.61 32.40
CA ILE A 681 -35.23 28.47 31.34
C ILE A 681 -35.33 27.05 30.79
N LYS A 682 -35.95 26.89 29.64
CA LYS A 682 -36.10 25.58 28.99
C LYS A 682 -34.75 25.10 28.44
N PRO A 683 -34.56 23.79 28.22
CA PRO A 683 -33.51 23.26 27.38
C PRO A 683 -33.31 24.10 26.10
N GLY A 684 -32.07 24.46 25.80
CA GLY A 684 -31.68 25.31 24.68
C GLY A 684 -31.74 26.82 24.94
N GLU A 685 -32.38 27.28 26.03
CA GLU A 685 -32.47 28.72 26.35
C GLU A 685 -31.30 29.21 27.21
N THR A 686 -31.06 30.52 27.20
CA THR A 686 -29.97 31.15 27.98
C THR A 686 -30.51 31.91 29.18
N ALA A 687 -29.97 31.61 30.35
CA ALA A 687 -30.18 32.31 31.60
C ALA A 687 -29.13 33.42 31.80
N GLU A 688 -29.56 34.55 32.36
CA GLU A 688 -28.68 35.65 32.74
C GLU A 688 -28.62 35.76 34.26
N PHE A 689 -27.40 35.63 34.79
CA PHE A 689 -27.07 35.78 36.20
C PHE A 689 -26.33 37.09 36.40
N LYS A 690 -26.79 37.93 37.34
CA LYS A 690 -26.14 39.21 37.66
C LYS A 690 -25.81 39.25 39.14
N PHE A 691 -24.59 39.63 39.46
CA PHE A 691 -24.12 39.78 40.83
C PHE A 691 -22.93 40.74 40.91
N THR A 692 -22.51 41.15 42.09
CA THR A 692 -21.31 41.96 42.31
C THR A 692 -20.16 41.14 42.89
N LEU A 693 -18.92 41.52 42.59
CA LEU A 693 -17.74 41.03 43.32
C LEU A 693 -17.22 42.15 44.22
N ASN A 694 -17.22 41.94 45.54
CA ASN A 694 -16.70 42.92 46.50
C ASN A 694 -15.25 42.60 46.87
N ALA A 695 -14.31 43.34 46.28
CA ALA A 695 -12.89 43.18 46.56
C ALA A 695 -12.40 44.02 47.76
N LYS A 696 -13.27 44.81 48.39
CA LYS A 696 -12.87 45.82 49.36
C LYS A 696 -12.19 45.18 50.58
N GLY A 697 -10.96 45.61 50.86
CA GLY A 697 -10.18 45.12 52.00
C GLY A 697 -9.56 43.74 51.82
N LEU A 698 -9.67 43.12 50.64
CA LEU A 698 -8.92 41.89 50.33
C LEU A 698 -7.43 42.18 50.20
N LYS A 699 -6.59 41.21 50.57
CA LYS A 699 -5.13 41.31 50.42
C LYS A 699 -4.76 41.23 48.93
N PRO A 700 -3.73 41.95 48.47
CA PRO A 700 -3.24 41.78 47.10
C PRO A 700 -2.79 40.33 46.84
N GLY A 701 -3.14 39.78 45.68
CA GLY A 701 -2.84 38.39 45.33
C GLY A 701 -3.71 37.85 44.20
N VAL A 702 -3.47 36.61 43.78
CA VAL A 702 -4.30 35.91 42.80
C VAL A 702 -5.27 35.00 43.54
N TYR A 703 -6.56 35.18 43.25
CA TYR A 703 -7.64 34.41 43.85
C TYR A 703 -8.29 33.53 42.78
N THR A 704 -8.68 32.32 43.17
CA THR A 704 -9.42 31.38 42.33
C THR A 704 -10.90 31.50 42.64
N LEU A 705 -11.70 31.69 41.59
CA LEU A 705 -13.15 31.72 41.59
C LEU A 705 -13.67 30.39 41.05
N LYS A 706 -14.34 29.59 41.88
CA LYS A 706 -14.95 28.32 41.50
C LYS A 706 -16.46 28.44 41.44
N PHE A 707 -17.01 28.44 40.24
CA PHE A 707 -18.46 28.52 40.04
C PHE A 707 -19.09 27.14 39.96
N LYS A 708 -20.25 26.99 40.61
CA LYS A 708 -21.12 25.81 40.54
C LYS A 708 -22.54 26.24 40.21
N LEU A 709 -23.29 25.42 39.50
CA LEU A 709 -24.69 25.70 39.19
C LEU A 709 -25.56 24.60 39.80
N ASN A 710 -26.51 24.97 40.67
CA ASN A 710 -27.33 24.02 41.42
C ASN A 710 -28.83 24.26 41.21
N LEU A 711 -29.58 23.20 40.94
CA LEU A 711 -31.04 23.17 40.98
C LEU A 711 -31.47 22.78 42.41
N LEU A 712 -31.77 23.79 43.23
CA LEU A 712 -32.09 23.65 44.64
C LEU A 712 -33.41 22.90 44.87
N ASP A 713 -34.40 23.07 43.98
CA ASP A 713 -35.68 22.36 44.03
C ASP A 713 -35.52 20.85 43.80
N LYS A 714 -34.49 20.46 43.07
CA LYS A 714 -34.19 19.07 42.71
C LYS A 714 -32.99 18.51 43.49
N ASN A 715 -32.40 19.31 44.38
CA ASN A 715 -31.16 19.02 45.08
C ASN A 715 -30.07 18.45 44.15
N LYS A 716 -29.88 19.10 42.98
CA LYS A 716 -29.09 18.55 41.88
C LYS A 716 -28.10 19.58 41.34
N GLU A 717 -26.83 19.19 41.23
CA GLU A 717 -25.79 20.00 40.56
C GLU A 717 -25.89 19.85 39.03
N VAL A 718 -25.69 20.97 38.32
CA VAL A 718 -25.66 21.07 36.86
C VAL A 718 -24.22 21.23 36.42
N VAL A 719 -23.79 20.40 35.47
CA VAL A 719 -22.41 20.44 34.96
C VAL A 719 -22.23 21.63 34.04
N LEU A 720 -21.22 22.46 34.30
CA LEU A 720 -20.85 23.66 33.53
C LEU A 720 -19.66 23.36 32.61
N ASP A 721 -19.83 23.49 31.29
CA ASP A 721 -18.78 23.25 30.28
C ASP A 721 -18.05 21.90 30.48
N ASN A 722 -18.83 20.82 30.69
CA ASN A 722 -18.34 19.46 30.95
C ASN A 722 -17.53 19.28 32.25
N SER A 723 -17.61 20.23 33.19
CA SER A 723 -17.02 20.14 34.53
C SER A 723 -18.03 20.47 35.63
N LYS A 724 -17.91 19.87 36.81
CA LYS A 724 -18.72 20.24 37.99
C LYS A 724 -18.40 21.66 38.49
N GLU A 725 -17.20 22.14 38.17
CA GLU A 725 -16.70 23.44 38.59
C GLU A 725 -16.20 24.21 37.37
N TRP A 726 -16.71 25.43 37.18
CA TRP A 726 -16.12 26.37 36.24
C TRP A 726 -15.18 27.31 36.98
N THR A 727 -13.89 27.23 36.67
CA THR A 727 -12.85 27.96 37.40
C THR A 727 -12.37 29.18 36.62
N ARG A 728 -12.18 30.30 37.32
CA ARG A 728 -11.52 31.52 36.85
C ARG A 728 -10.51 32.00 37.89
N THR A 729 -9.54 32.79 37.46
CA THR A 729 -8.62 33.47 38.36
C THR A 729 -8.80 34.98 38.24
N ILE A 730 -8.66 35.67 39.35
CA ILE A 730 -8.78 37.13 39.45
C ILE A 730 -7.65 37.66 40.31
N ARG A 731 -6.94 38.68 39.82
CA ARG A 731 -5.90 39.35 40.57
C ARG A 731 -6.47 40.51 41.38
N VAL A 732 -6.14 40.60 42.66
CA VAL A 732 -6.45 41.74 43.52
C VAL A 732 -5.18 42.57 43.66
N ASP A 733 -5.26 43.83 43.24
CA ASP A 733 -4.21 44.84 43.37
C ASP A 733 -4.52 45.79 44.55
N LYS A 734 -3.53 46.58 44.98
CA LYS A 734 -3.71 47.63 45.98
C LYS A 734 -4.58 48.78 45.46
#